data_AF-A0A8T0IBX5-F1
#
_entry.id   AF-A0A8T0IBX5-F1
#
_cell.length_a   1.000
_cell.length_b   1.000
_cell.length_c   1.000
_cell.angle_alpha   90.00
_cell.angle_beta   90.00
_cell.angle_gamma   90.00
#
_symmetry.space_group_name_H-M   'P 1'
#
loop_
_entity.id
_entity.type
_entity.pdbx_description
1 polymer ?
#
loop_
_entity_poly.entity_id
_entity_poly.type
_entity_poly.pdbx_seq_one_letter_code
_entity_poly.pdbx_strand_id
1 'polypeptide(L)'
;MDCLSRSADLYGYELEKFSGSETNLVQAIVGKVLEYLKSLYPVALDERAAELSSILLQNLSKGSCTLGIFGMGGIGKTTLAEAVFKRLKGEFAASCFLADVTREVSKGDQGLLTLQRQLLSDFSGNNEVIVEDVSNGKSLLRQSLQSKRTLIVMDGVESFFPIDALWPSDSLGVGSCCIITTRDVEICLMFSPNLVCEVEFLKPSEAKQLFCWHAFGSTFAAQGFEELASEVALACGGHPLTLEIIGKLLYRERNRSIWKEVLEHLQKHDTLQDHNKLLQRLKISYDSLEPRHKDMFLDVACFLLGTSMRLCKDIWASLGWSGELGLRNLFKKSLVKIDDEQRLTMHDLLIDLGHTIITSEAELNPGKRSRLWMPESEETLLNEEVTEKVETFSLAESKTCLSNQNLNVMEVLRLLNLDGCEGNQLKFPRLLRYIRWQRLPMEMLPCEMLHMRKLVVLDLTSSKLTRLWDPDSNVMFPKLQSLILDGCKDLKDIPTSISGSKQLHALYLEHCSSLENLPETIGQLTELVVLKLRGCTKLVHLPESIGGMSSLTHLDLTDCSNLVSLPETIGNCGVLSSLLLFRCCKLEGVPESVGRLRFLVRFESVLCNKITQFPDSMRDLHSLKVLKLSCSGTILPSFIEHLLGLHELCVHGPKLLELPSGICVLTRLQKLFLFECKFIESLPEDISAFKELTILNLAGCLSLKKLPDSLGELRNLRELNLLGCECLKNLPSTFGQLTGLCTLCLDGCYELVNLPDPSSISKLSRSCYITLYNFLLFRCEQNVRQGKCAKAEEDLSYLLSVKNDDPHLLEIQVFIEEAKQRKLKLVSMDVEMLRQEAHTKVLQNDMVQALEYIDRIVELEPHSELAFLTRAALRRLINDDKGMKEDIEKLSECTAARKLAGLTLPQDVLDRVDRYKILMLTDWKRSLLTLLDTGNNQEVKQLTLSADAQTESFPGKHALGRKNWKEVNDTQPEKAAALRLQASMKCFVLGDYYGALAHLEAARSHDPTNVLALSLLGRAKYFTGDYVGADAAYAQALAINPNHDDTLFHRGMLREAAYPFDLIGALSDYDKAIEANPYNCAVTYKARAKVKFKLGDFDGAAADLNLSYEMYPHPQTLQYKQGLEKWKEGKFEEALDDFEVPYHFLPNPCILRYKEGPESDGKMKDNMVT
;
A
#
# COMPACT_ATOMS: atom_id res chain seq x y z
N MET A 1 19.99 -27.07 15.35
CA MET A 1 19.92 -27.96 14.17
C MET A 1 19.86 -27.15 12.87
N ASP A 2 19.03 -26.09 12.77
CA ASP A 2 18.98 -25.22 11.58
C ASP A 2 20.26 -24.41 11.27
N CYS A 3 21.08 -24.07 12.27
CA CYS A 3 22.39 -23.48 12.03
C CYS A 3 23.39 -24.46 11.40
N LEU A 4 23.24 -25.77 11.67
CA LEU A 4 24.09 -26.81 11.11
C LEU A 4 23.65 -27.17 9.69
N SER A 5 22.34 -27.18 9.40
CA SER A 5 21.84 -27.42 8.04
C SER A 5 22.22 -26.31 7.06
N ARG A 6 22.21 -25.03 7.48
CA ARG A 6 22.68 -23.91 6.62
C ARG A 6 24.20 -23.73 6.57
N SER A 7 24.93 -24.32 7.51
CA SER A 7 26.39 -24.45 7.36
C SER A 7 26.77 -25.50 6.31
N ALA A 8 25.88 -26.45 6.01
CA ALA A 8 26.06 -27.43 4.94
C ALA A 8 25.84 -26.82 3.53
N ASP A 9 25.16 -25.67 3.43
CA ASP A 9 25.03 -24.89 2.18
C ASP A 9 26.34 -24.19 1.74
N LEU A 10 27.45 -24.36 2.49
CA LEU A 10 28.80 -23.93 2.11
C LEU A 10 29.54 -24.96 1.23
N TYR A 11 28.86 -26.00 0.75
CA TYR A 11 29.42 -26.95 -0.23
C TYR A 11 29.69 -26.23 -1.56
N GLY A 12 30.95 -25.78 -1.76
CA GLY A 12 31.39 -25.15 -3.00
C GLY A 12 32.54 -24.15 -2.88
N TYR A 13 33.11 -23.91 -1.70
CA TYR A 13 34.35 -23.13 -1.59
C TYR A 13 35.56 -24.02 -1.91
N GLU A 14 36.11 -23.87 -3.11
CA GLU A 14 37.39 -24.48 -3.48
C GLU A 14 38.54 -23.90 -2.65
N LEU A 15 39.30 -24.78 -1.99
CA LEU A 15 40.51 -24.50 -1.23
C LEU A 15 41.58 -23.70 -2.03
N GLU A 16 41.51 -23.72 -3.36
CA GLU A 16 42.49 -23.08 -4.24
C GLU A 16 42.43 -21.54 -4.23
N LYS A 17 41.31 -20.92 -3.84
CA LYS A 17 41.17 -19.45 -3.79
C LYS A 17 41.67 -18.81 -2.49
N PHE A 18 41.96 -19.60 -1.46
CA PHE A 18 42.40 -19.12 -0.14
C PHE A 18 43.75 -19.72 0.23
N SER A 19 44.83 -19.25 -0.43
CA SER A 19 46.25 -19.43 -0.06
C SER A 19 46.57 -20.52 0.99
N GLY A 20 46.18 -21.78 0.72
CA GLY A 20 46.55 -22.98 1.48
C GLY A 20 46.24 -23.02 2.98
N SER A 21 45.35 -22.18 3.53
CA SER A 21 45.10 -22.14 4.98
C SER A 21 43.63 -22.44 5.31
N GLU A 22 43.36 -23.66 5.79
CA GLU A 22 42.07 -24.05 6.37
C GLU A 22 41.62 -23.08 7.47
N THR A 23 42.58 -22.50 8.21
CA THR A 23 42.37 -21.46 9.22
C THR A 23 41.67 -20.21 8.68
N ASN A 24 42.00 -19.77 7.46
CA ASN A 24 41.42 -18.56 6.87
C ASN A 24 39.99 -18.82 6.37
N LEU A 25 39.73 -20.02 5.86
CA LEU A 25 38.38 -20.46 5.48
C LEU A 25 37.48 -20.58 6.72
N VAL A 26 37.99 -21.21 7.78
CA VAL A 26 37.29 -21.31 9.08
C VAL A 26 37.05 -19.92 9.67
N GLN A 27 38.01 -19.01 9.63
CA GLN A 27 37.81 -17.62 10.09
C GLN A 27 36.79 -16.84 9.26
N ALA A 28 36.71 -17.06 7.94
CA ALA A 28 35.71 -16.41 7.09
C ALA A 28 34.30 -16.97 7.31
N ILE A 29 34.18 -18.29 7.50
CA ILE A 29 32.90 -18.96 7.82
C ILE A 29 32.43 -18.54 9.21
N VAL A 30 33.31 -18.61 10.22
CA VAL A 30 33.04 -18.14 11.59
C VAL A 30 32.74 -16.64 11.57
N GLY A 31 33.42 -15.86 10.75
CA GLY A 31 33.15 -14.43 10.53
C GLY A 31 31.74 -14.17 10.04
N LYS A 32 31.30 -14.85 8.97
CA LYS A 32 29.94 -14.72 8.41
C LYS A 32 28.85 -15.27 9.34
N VAL A 33 29.09 -16.38 10.02
CA VAL A 33 28.15 -16.95 10.99
C VAL A 33 28.03 -16.05 12.22
N LEU A 34 29.13 -15.47 12.72
CA LEU A 34 29.12 -14.46 13.77
C LEU A 34 28.45 -13.16 13.32
N GLU A 35 28.62 -12.75 12.07
CA GLU A 35 27.96 -11.56 11.50
C GLU A 35 26.44 -11.76 11.41
N TYR A 36 26.01 -12.98 11.05
CA TYR A 36 24.60 -13.36 11.05
C TYR A 36 24.04 -13.48 12.49
N LEU A 37 24.76 -14.11 13.40
CA LEU A 37 24.39 -14.21 14.82
C LEU A 37 24.38 -12.85 15.54
N LYS A 38 25.22 -11.90 15.11
CA LYS A 38 25.23 -10.52 15.64
C LYS A 38 23.92 -9.77 15.39
N SER A 39 23.17 -10.14 14.35
CA SER A 39 21.86 -9.54 14.05
C SER A 39 20.70 -10.15 14.85
N LEU A 40 20.93 -11.28 15.53
CA LEU A 40 19.87 -12.16 16.03
C LEU A 40 19.88 -12.41 17.55
N TYR A 41 20.81 -11.86 18.33
CA TYR A 41 20.94 -12.25 19.74
C TYR A 41 20.88 -11.09 20.75
N PRO A 42 19.67 -10.70 21.17
CA PRO A 42 19.47 -10.09 22.47
C PRO A 42 19.33 -11.20 23.52
N VAL A 43 20.29 -11.32 24.42
CA VAL A 43 20.30 -12.33 25.50
C VAL A 43 18.96 -12.32 26.27
N ALA A 44 18.33 -13.49 26.43
CA ALA A 44 17.10 -13.72 27.21
C ALA A 44 15.81 -12.99 26.77
N LEU A 45 15.83 -12.29 25.62
CA LEU A 45 14.66 -11.59 25.09
C LEU A 45 13.71 -12.50 24.30
N ASP A 46 14.24 -13.58 23.71
CA ASP A 46 13.44 -14.46 22.85
C ASP A 46 12.36 -15.25 23.62
N GLU A 47 12.65 -15.74 24.82
CA GLU A 47 11.67 -16.46 25.64
C GLU A 47 10.58 -15.51 26.16
N ARG A 48 10.98 -14.37 26.75
CA ARG A 48 10.05 -13.35 27.27
C ARG A 48 9.14 -12.79 26.17
N ALA A 49 9.69 -12.48 25.00
CA ALA A 49 8.88 -12.02 23.88
C ALA A 49 7.94 -13.12 23.37
N ALA A 50 8.25 -14.42 23.54
CA ALA A 50 7.42 -15.51 23.03
C ALA A 50 6.22 -15.73 23.96
N GLU A 51 6.48 -15.66 25.26
CA GLU A 51 5.47 -15.63 26.29
C GLU A 51 4.50 -14.45 26.09
N LEU A 52 5.01 -13.22 25.96
CA LEU A 52 4.17 -12.04 25.71
C LEU A 52 3.38 -12.14 24.39
N SER A 53 4.01 -12.63 23.31
CA SER A 53 3.30 -12.88 22.04
C SER A 53 2.15 -13.88 22.22
N SER A 54 2.35 -14.94 22.99
CA SER A 54 1.30 -15.94 23.26
C SER A 54 0.14 -15.36 24.09
N ILE A 55 0.45 -14.56 25.12
CA ILE A 55 -0.56 -13.90 25.98
C ILE A 55 -1.36 -12.89 25.15
N LEU A 56 -0.71 -12.13 24.29
CA LEU A 56 -1.37 -11.19 23.39
C LEU A 56 -2.32 -11.95 22.45
N LEU A 57 -1.85 -12.98 21.75
CA LEU A 57 -2.67 -13.78 20.83
C LEU A 57 -3.90 -14.41 21.52
N GLN A 58 -3.77 -14.86 22.77
CA GLN A 58 -4.89 -15.38 23.57
C GLN A 58 -5.93 -14.32 23.95
N ASN A 59 -5.51 -13.07 24.19
CA ASN A 59 -6.44 -11.99 24.54
C ASN A 59 -7.10 -11.37 23.31
N LEU A 60 -6.48 -11.48 22.13
CA LEU A 60 -7.06 -11.01 20.87
C LEU A 60 -8.34 -11.76 20.47
N SER A 61 -8.55 -12.98 20.95
CA SER A 61 -9.82 -13.70 20.75
C SER A 61 -10.99 -13.16 21.59
N LYS A 62 -10.71 -12.25 22.53
CA LYS A 62 -11.72 -11.64 23.43
C LYS A 62 -12.05 -10.19 23.09
N GLY A 63 -11.32 -9.55 22.18
CA GLY A 63 -11.51 -8.15 21.80
C GLY A 63 -10.20 -7.45 21.40
N SER A 64 -10.19 -6.12 21.45
CA SER A 64 -8.96 -5.34 21.33
C SER A 64 -8.10 -5.48 22.59
N CYS A 65 -6.78 -5.52 22.41
CA CYS A 65 -5.84 -5.73 23.50
C CYS A 65 -4.87 -4.55 23.59
N THR A 66 -4.55 -4.14 24.80
CA THR A 66 -3.53 -3.13 25.07
C THR A 66 -2.51 -3.72 26.03
N LEU A 67 -1.22 -3.62 25.73
CA LEU A 67 -0.13 -4.05 26.60
C LEU A 67 0.69 -2.85 27.03
N GLY A 68 0.78 -2.62 28.34
CA GLY A 68 1.71 -1.65 28.92
C GLY A 68 3.02 -2.34 29.30
N ILE A 69 4.15 -1.93 28.72
CA ILE A 69 5.49 -2.38 29.12
C ILE A 69 6.17 -1.23 29.87
N PHE A 70 6.45 -1.43 31.16
CA PHE A 70 7.08 -0.41 31.99
C PHE A 70 8.35 -0.90 32.68
N GLY A 71 9.10 0.04 33.24
CA GLY A 71 10.37 -0.22 33.90
C GLY A 71 11.36 0.92 33.73
N MET A 72 12.50 0.80 34.40
CA MET A 72 13.56 1.80 34.42
C MET A 72 14.10 2.14 33.01
N GLY A 73 14.62 3.35 32.80
CA GLY A 73 15.26 3.73 31.52
C GLY A 73 16.35 2.71 31.14
N GLY A 74 16.52 2.37 29.87
CA GLY A 74 17.60 1.46 29.42
C GLY A 74 17.56 0.02 29.92
N ILE A 75 16.44 -0.40 30.54
CA ILE A 75 16.21 -1.78 30.99
C ILE A 75 15.85 -2.73 29.84
N GLY A 76 15.59 -2.22 28.63
CA GLY A 76 15.27 -3.01 27.43
C GLY A 76 13.80 -3.05 27.03
N LYS A 77 12.95 -2.11 27.49
CA LYS A 77 11.53 -2.02 27.12
C LYS A 77 11.31 -1.93 25.61
N THR A 78 11.95 -0.97 24.95
CA THR A 78 11.90 -0.78 23.49
C THR A 78 12.33 -2.04 22.76
N THR A 79 13.42 -2.67 23.20
CA THR A 79 13.95 -3.91 22.61
C THR A 79 12.98 -5.07 22.76
N LEU A 80 12.29 -5.18 23.90
CA LEU A 80 11.25 -6.18 24.13
C LEU A 80 10.02 -5.92 23.25
N ALA A 81 9.56 -4.68 23.17
CA ALA A 81 8.42 -4.29 22.34
C ALA A 81 8.70 -4.53 20.85
N GLU A 82 9.90 -4.19 20.38
CA GLU A 82 10.34 -4.45 19.00
C GLU A 82 10.44 -5.95 18.69
N ALA A 83 10.92 -6.77 19.63
CA ALA A 83 10.97 -8.22 19.47
C ALA A 83 9.57 -8.84 19.37
N VAL A 84 8.62 -8.38 20.21
CA VAL A 84 7.21 -8.78 20.15
C VAL A 84 6.58 -8.32 18.83
N PHE A 85 6.84 -7.08 18.41
CA PHE A 85 6.33 -6.52 17.16
C PHE A 85 6.79 -7.31 15.94
N LYS A 86 8.09 -7.61 15.84
CA LYS A 86 8.66 -8.37 14.72
C LYS A 86 8.05 -9.77 14.58
N ARG A 87 7.67 -10.40 15.70
CA ARG A 87 7.03 -11.72 15.72
C ARG A 87 5.56 -11.67 15.35
N LEU A 88 4.85 -10.64 15.79
CA LEU A 88 3.42 -10.54 15.63
C LEU A 88 2.98 -9.83 14.34
N LYS A 89 3.81 -8.96 13.74
CA LYS A 89 3.39 -8.11 12.61
C LYS A 89 2.74 -8.85 11.44
N GLY A 90 3.12 -10.11 11.17
CA GLY A 90 2.56 -10.93 10.09
C GLY A 90 1.13 -11.44 10.35
N GLU A 91 0.68 -11.39 11.60
CA GLU A 91 -0.66 -11.84 12.02
C GLU A 91 -1.72 -10.73 11.91
N PHE A 92 -1.30 -9.49 11.61
CA PHE A 92 -2.16 -8.30 11.56
C PHE A 92 -2.25 -7.77 10.13
N ALA A 93 -3.42 -7.23 9.76
CA ALA A 93 -3.67 -6.66 8.44
C ALA A 93 -2.86 -5.37 8.20
N ALA A 94 -2.53 -4.65 9.27
CA ALA A 94 -1.60 -3.52 9.22
C ALA A 94 -0.84 -3.41 10.55
N SER A 95 0.40 -2.94 10.51
CA SER A 95 1.25 -2.81 11.70
C SER A 95 2.16 -1.59 11.60
N CYS A 96 2.31 -0.83 12.69
CA CYS A 96 3.17 0.34 12.74
C CYS A 96 3.97 0.36 14.05
N PHE A 97 5.25 0.75 13.96
CA PHE A 97 6.12 0.98 15.10
C PHE A 97 6.48 2.46 15.16
N LEU A 98 5.92 3.18 16.14
CA LEU A 98 6.22 4.58 16.40
C LEU A 98 7.36 4.65 17.42
N ALA A 99 8.55 5.02 16.95
CA ALA A 99 9.71 5.21 17.80
C ALA A 99 9.65 6.58 18.51
N ASP A 100 9.95 6.59 19.81
CA ASP A 100 10.15 7.80 20.62
C ASP A 100 9.04 8.86 20.48
N VAL A 101 7.82 8.46 20.86
CA VAL A 101 6.60 9.27 20.74
C VAL A 101 6.71 10.59 21.50
N THR A 102 7.29 10.59 22.70
CA THR A 102 7.41 11.81 23.52
C THR A 102 8.29 12.86 22.84
N ARG A 103 9.40 12.46 22.22
CA ARG A 103 10.27 13.38 21.49
C ARG A 103 9.60 13.99 20.25
N GLU A 104 8.80 13.22 19.53
CA GLU A 104 8.06 13.77 18.40
C GLU A 104 6.97 14.72 18.88
N VAL A 105 6.27 14.38 19.96
CA VAL A 105 5.23 15.24 20.57
C VAL A 105 5.80 16.56 21.09
N SER A 106 7.05 16.60 21.56
CA SER A 106 7.67 17.84 22.06
C SER A 106 7.71 18.94 20.98
N LYS A 107 7.77 18.55 19.69
CA LYS A 107 7.71 19.47 18.54
C LYS A 107 6.34 20.15 18.36
N GLY A 108 5.42 20.00 19.31
CA GLY A 108 4.06 20.52 19.28
C GLY A 108 3.15 19.80 18.30
N ASP A 109 2.07 20.45 17.87
CA ASP A 109 1.03 19.87 17.01
C ASP A 109 1.57 19.30 15.69
N GLN A 110 2.66 19.86 15.15
CA GLN A 110 3.30 19.36 13.92
C GLN A 110 3.98 18.00 14.12
N GLY A 111 4.54 17.75 15.31
CA GLY A 111 5.11 16.45 15.64
C GLY A 111 4.04 15.37 15.78
N LEU A 112 2.94 15.70 16.44
CA LEU A 112 1.78 14.80 16.55
C LEU A 112 1.13 14.51 15.19
N LEU A 113 1.02 15.53 14.33
CA LEU A 113 0.61 15.37 12.92
C LEU A 113 1.53 14.44 12.14
N THR A 114 2.84 14.52 12.38
CA THR A 114 3.83 13.65 11.73
C THR A 114 3.61 12.19 12.12
N LEU A 115 3.39 11.91 13.41
CA LEU A 115 3.06 10.58 13.90
C LEU A 115 1.73 10.05 13.34
N GLN A 116 0.69 10.89 13.25
CA GLN A 116 -0.59 10.52 12.65
C GLN A 116 -0.47 10.21 11.16
N ARG A 117 0.31 11.01 10.41
CA ARG A 117 0.58 10.75 8.98
C ARG A 117 1.36 9.45 8.79
N GLN A 118 2.34 9.16 9.64
CA GLN A 118 3.09 7.91 9.60
C GLN A 118 2.16 6.71 9.80
N LEU A 119 1.32 6.71 10.85
CA LEU A 119 0.33 5.66 11.08
C LEU A 119 -0.60 5.47 9.87
N LEU A 120 -1.16 6.56 9.34
CA LEU A 120 -2.08 6.50 8.21
C LEU A 120 -1.42 5.99 6.92
N SER A 121 -0.16 6.37 6.69
CA SER A 121 0.63 5.89 5.55
C SER A 121 0.93 4.40 5.65
N ASP A 122 1.41 3.95 6.82
CA ASP A 122 1.71 2.54 7.08
C ASP A 122 0.47 1.65 6.97
N PHE A 123 -0.72 2.20 7.24
CA PHE A 123 -1.98 1.47 7.11
C PHE A 123 -2.59 1.49 5.70
N SER A 124 -2.22 2.45 4.86
CA SER A 124 -2.87 2.71 3.55
C SER A 124 -2.05 2.24 2.35
N GLY A 125 -0.83 1.71 2.54
CA GLY A 125 -0.06 1.09 1.47
C GLY A 125 0.39 2.04 0.37
N ASN A 126 1.10 3.13 0.74
CA ASN A 126 1.72 4.13 -0.15
C ASN A 126 0.82 5.18 -0.83
N ASN A 127 -0.44 5.34 -0.43
CA ASN A 127 -1.21 6.54 -0.82
C ASN A 127 -0.90 7.71 0.13
N GLU A 128 -0.58 8.89 -0.40
CA GLU A 128 -0.41 10.12 0.39
C GLU A 128 -1.76 10.51 1.02
N VAL A 129 -1.86 10.43 2.35
CA VAL A 129 -3.04 10.89 3.10
C VAL A 129 -2.80 12.32 3.56
N ILE A 130 -3.65 13.24 3.12
CA ILE A 130 -3.61 14.65 3.56
C ILE A 130 -4.25 14.73 4.95
N VAL A 131 -3.44 15.10 5.94
CA VAL A 131 -3.91 15.40 7.30
C VAL A 131 -3.74 16.89 7.54
N GLU A 132 -4.86 17.59 7.68
CA GLU A 132 -4.92 19.07 7.78
C GLU A 132 -4.57 19.55 9.19
N ASP A 133 -5.10 18.89 10.22
CA ASP A 133 -4.87 19.18 11.64
C ASP A 133 -4.95 17.90 12.51
N VAL A 134 -4.56 17.99 13.79
CA VAL A 134 -4.50 16.84 14.72
C VAL A 134 -5.87 16.18 14.93
N SER A 135 -6.96 16.95 14.90
CA SER A 135 -8.32 16.44 15.12
C SER A 135 -8.82 15.68 13.89
N ASN A 136 -8.54 16.23 12.70
CA ASN A 136 -8.74 15.57 11.42
C ASN A 136 -7.94 14.26 11.34
N GLY A 137 -6.67 14.27 11.72
CA GLY A 137 -5.82 13.08 11.77
C GLY A 137 -6.33 12.02 12.74
N LYS A 138 -6.80 12.43 13.93
CA LYS A 138 -7.44 11.53 14.91
C LYS A 138 -8.71 10.90 14.32
N SER A 139 -9.53 11.68 13.61
CA SER A 139 -10.75 11.19 12.96
C SER A 139 -10.44 10.17 11.84
N LEU A 140 -9.44 10.45 11.01
CA LEU A 140 -8.98 9.53 9.97
C LEU A 140 -8.39 8.24 10.55
N LEU A 141 -7.64 8.34 11.65
CA LEU A 141 -7.14 7.17 12.38
C LEU A 141 -8.28 6.33 12.95
N ARG A 142 -9.31 6.97 13.54
CA ARG A 142 -10.52 6.26 13.97
C ARG A 142 -11.15 5.47 12.83
N GLN A 143 -11.30 6.08 11.66
CA GLN A 143 -11.87 5.42 10.49
C GLN A 143 -10.99 4.26 9.98
N SER A 144 -9.66 4.41 9.99
CA SER A 144 -8.73 3.38 9.53
C SER A 144 -8.64 2.19 10.49
N LEU A 145 -8.61 2.46 11.81
CA LEU A 145 -8.49 1.44 12.86
C LEU A 145 -9.77 0.60 13.06
N GLN A 146 -10.95 1.12 12.72
CA GLN A 146 -12.22 0.39 12.86
C GLN A 146 -12.36 -0.80 11.89
N SER A 147 -11.76 -0.72 10.70
CA SER A 147 -11.96 -1.69 9.62
C SER A 147 -10.86 -2.76 9.49
N LYS A 148 -9.79 -2.65 10.28
CA LYS A 148 -8.58 -3.49 10.14
C LYS A 148 -8.14 -4.02 11.49
N ARG A 149 -7.66 -5.27 11.48
CA ARG A 149 -6.92 -5.84 12.62
C ARG A 149 -5.52 -5.22 12.63
N THR A 150 -5.25 -4.31 13.56
CA THR A 150 -4.01 -3.51 13.56
C THR A 150 -3.10 -3.78 14.75
N LEU A 151 -1.78 -3.68 14.55
CA LEU A 151 -0.78 -3.73 15.61
C LEU A 151 0.00 -2.41 15.67
N ILE A 152 -0.16 -1.63 16.74
CA ILE A 152 0.59 -0.40 16.96
C ILE A 152 1.55 -0.58 18.13
N VAL A 153 2.81 -0.14 17.97
CA VAL A 153 3.73 0.07 19.09
C VAL A 153 3.99 1.56 19.25
N MET A 154 3.77 2.07 20.45
CA MET A 154 4.11 3.43 20.86
C MET A 154 5.27 3.38 21.84
N ASP A 155 6.47 3.66 21.35
CA ASP A 155 7.68 3.61 22.18
C ASP A 155 7.92 4.94 22.90
N GLY A 156 8.27 4.87 24.19
CA GLY A 156 8.74 6.01 24.98
C GLY A 156 7.66 7.05 25.28
N VAL A 157 6.49 6.63 25.79
CA VAL A 157 5.38 7.53 26.11
C VAL A 157 5.46 8.05 27.55
N GLU A 158 5.54 9.37 27.73
CA GLU A 158 5.64 10.01 29.07
C GLU A 158 4.42 10.87 29.44
N SER A 159 3.43 10.99 28.56
CA SER A 159 2.17 11.68 28.87
C SER A 159 0.97 11.00 28.21
N PHE A 160 -0.23 11.23 28.76
CA PHE A 160 -1.47 10.62 28.25
C PHE A 160 -1.99 11.27 26.95
N PHE A 161 -1.72 12.56 26.76
CA PHE A 161 -2.29 13.35 25.66
C PHE A 161 -1.98 12.79 24.25
N PRO A 162 -0.75 12.35 23.93
CA PRO A 162 -0.44 11.75 22.62
C PRO A 162 -1.17 10.44 22.36
N ILE A 163 -1.42 9.67 23.42
CA ILE A 163 -2.02 8.34 23.30
C ILE A 163 -3.44 8.46 22.78
N ASP A 164 -4.25 9.37 23.35
CA ASP A 164 -5.64 9.57 22.91
C ASP A 164 -5.72 10.08 21.46
N ALA A 165 -4.74 10.85 21.00
CA ALA A 165 -4.68 11.34 19.61
C ALA A 165 -4.23 10.29 18.59
N LEU A 166 -3.46 9.28 19.01
CA LEU A 166 -2.88 8.25 18.15
C LEU A 166 -3.59 6.88 18.25
N TRP A 167 -4.19 6.59 19.41
CA TRP A 167 -4.96 5.39 19.71
C TRP A 167 -6.31 5.77 20.36
N PRO A 168 -7.29 6.18 19.56
CA PRO A 168 -8.63 6.47 20.03
C PRO A 168 -9.31 5.17 20.51
N SER A 169 -9.34 4.96 21.83
CA SER A 169 -9.81 3.73 22.49
C SER A 169 -11.28 3.39 22.21
N ASP A 170 -12.05 4.37 21.75
CA ASP A 170 -13.47 4.30 21.43
C ASP A 170 -13.76 3.77 20.01
N SER A 171 -12.75 3.35 19.24
CA SER A 171 -12.91 3.03 17.80
C SER A 171 -11.97 1.91 17.29
N LEU A 172 -11.73 0.87 18.09
CA LEU A 172 -10.77 -0.18 17.75
C LEU A 172 -11.44 -1.36 17.02
N GLY A 173 -10.90 -1.76 15.87
CA GLY A 173 -11.30 -3.00 15.20
C GLY A 173 -11.03 -4.23 16.07
N VAL A 174 -11.96 -5.20 16.06
CA VAL A 174 -11.87 -6.44 16.86
C VAL A 174 -10.56 -7.18 16.54
N GLY A 175 -9.81 -7.56 17.59
CA GLY A 175 -8.52 -8.22 17.45
C GLY A 175 -7.34 -7.29 17.16
N SER A 176 -7.49 -5.96 17.29
CA SER A 176 -6.38 -5.01 17.24
C SER A 176 -5.59 -4.96 18.54
N CYS A 177 -4.29 -4.65 18.46
CA CYS A 177 -3.36 -4.63 19.57
C CYS A 177 -2.57 -3.31 19.62
N CYS A 178 -2.48 -2.69 20.81
CA CYS A 178 -1.55 -1.60 21.07
C CYS A 178 -0.53 -2.02 22.13
N ILE A 179 0.75 -1.76 21.89
CA ILE A 179 1.83 -1.94 22.86
C ILE A 179 2.39 -0.57 23.17
N ILE A 180 2.41 -0.19 24.45
CA ILE A 180 3.02 1.06 24.90
C ILE A 180 4.25 0.73 25.73
N THR A 181 5.36 1.44 25.50
CA THR A 181 6.49 1.43 26.42
C THR A 181 6.56 2.75 27.18
N THR A 182 6.77 2.69 28.49
CA THR A 182 6.89 3.89 29.33
C THR A 182 7.79 3.64 30.54
N ARG A 183 8.27 4.72 31.16
CA ARG A 183 8.96 4.67 32.46
C ARG A 183 7.97 4.73 33.62
N ASP A 184 6.77 5.25 33.38
CA ASP A 184 5.76 5.53 34.40
C ASP A 184 4.68 4.44 34.43
N VAL A 185 4.56 3.77 35.58
CA VAL A 185 3.57 2.72 35.79
C VAL A 185 2.13 3.28 35.79
N GLU A 186 1.92 4.53 36.21
CA GLU A 186 0.58 5.13 36.26
C GLU A 186 0.01 5.29 34.85
N ILE A 187 0.84 5.68 33.88
CA ILE A 187 0.46 5.77 32.45
C ILE A 187 0.06 4.39 31.91
N CYS A 188 0.82 3.35 32.27
CA CYS A 188 0.47 1.97 31.92
C CYS A 188 -0.87 1.55 32.53
N LEU A 189 -1.13 1.84 33.81
CA LEU A 189 -2.35 1.44 34.50
C LEU A 189 -3.59 2.20 34.01
N MET A 190 -3.43 3.47 33.64
CA MET A 190 -4.52 4.27 33.05
C MET A 190 -5.00 3.70 31.72
N PHE A 191 -4.11 3.04 30.95
CA PHE A 191 -4.37 2.66 29.57
C PHE A 191 -4.51 1.14 29.34
N SER A 192 -3.78 0.33 30.12
CA SER A 192 -3.92 -1.12 30.16
C SER A 192 -4.10 -1.62 31.60
N PRO A 193 -5.30 -1.46 32.19
CA PRO A 193 -5.54 -1.92 33.56
C PRO A 193 -5.45 -3.45 33.70
N ASN A 194 -5.54 -4.19 32.59
CA ASN A 194 -5.65 -5.65 32.58
C ASN A 194 -4.36 -6.37 32.13
N LEU A 195 -3.43 -5.69 31.45
CA LEU A 195 -2.24 -6.35 30.89
C LEU A 195 -1.02 -5.43 30.91
N VAL A 196 -0.28 -5.49 32.02
CA VAL A 196 0.95 -4.74 32.23
C VAL A 196 2.13 -5.69 32.46
N CYS A 197 3.28 -5.38 31.87
CA CYS A 197 4.53 -6.12 32.01
C CYS A 197 5.62 -5.19 32.55
N GLU A 198 6.15 -5.52 33.73
CA GLU A 198 7.37 -4.91 34.24
C GLU A 198 8.59 -5.60 33.62
N VAL A 199 9.51 -4.82 33.06
CA VAL A 199 10.77 -5.36 32.55
C VAL A 199 11.77 -5.49 33.69
N GLU A 200 11.96 -6.72 34.14
CA GLU A 200 12.93 -7.05 35.19
C GLU A 200 14.39 -7.01 34.69
N PHE A 201 15.30 -6.74 35.63
CA PHE A 201 16.75 -6.86 35.43
C PHE A 201 17.16 -8.27 34.95
N LEU A 202 18.27 -8.33 34.22
CA LEU A 202 18.84 -9.59 33.74
C LEU A 202 19.35 -10.43 34.91
N LYS A 203 19.12 -11.75 34.83
CA LYS A 203 19.71 -12.70 35.79
C LYS A 203 21.24 -12.67 35.69
N PRO A 204 22.00 -12.99 36.74
CA PRO A 204 23.46 -12.92 36.71
C PRO A 204 24.13 -13.64 35.53
N SER A 205 23.58 -14.79 35.11
CA SER A 205 24.05 -15.54 33.94
C SER A 205 23.82 -14.79 32.63
N GLU A 206 22.65 -14.19 32.46
CA GLU A 206 22.25 -13.42 31.27
C GLU A 206 23.01 -12.09 31.21
N ALA A 207 23.15 -11.42 32.37
CA ALA A 207 23.93 -10.20 32.53
C ALA A 207 25.39 -10.41 32.15
N LYS A 208 25.99 -11.52 32.60
CA LYS A 208 27.36 -11.91 32.22
C LYS A 208 27.48 -12.16 30.72
N GLN A 209 26.53 -12.88 30.11
CA GLN A 209 26.54 -13.15 28.67
C GLN A 209 26.46 -11.86 27.86
N LEU A 210 25.57 -10.94 28.24
CA LEU A 210 25.41 -9.64 27.58
C LEU A 210 26.68 -8.79 27.77
N PHE A 211 27.22 -8.72 28.99
CA PHE A 211 28.48 -8.01 29.24
C PHE A 211 29.63 -8.58 28.40
N CYS A 212 29.80 -9.91 28.39
CA CYS A 212 30.85 -10.57 27.61
C CYS A 212 30.67 -10.29 26.11
N TRP A 213 29.44 -10.27 25.63
CA TRP A 213 29.14 -9.93 24.25
C TRP A 213 29.68 -8.55 23.87
N HIS A 214 29.47 -7.55 24.73
CA HIS A 214 29.97 -6.19 24.49
C HIS A 214 31.47 -6.02 24.76
N ALA A 215 32.08 -6.77 25.69
CA ALA A 215 33.50 -6.70 26.05
C ALA A 215 34.44 -7.53 25.16
N PHE A 216 33.99 -8.71 24.73
CA PHE A 216 34.80 -9.68 23.99
C PHE A 216 34.29 -9.96 22.58
N GLY A 217 33.05 -9.55 22.26
CA GLY A 217 32.40 -9.93 21.00
C GLY A 217 31.90 -11.38 20.97
N SER A 218 31.78 -12.02 22.14
CA SER A 218 31.29 -13.39 22.32
C SER A 218 30.54 -13.51 23.64
N THR A 219 29.66 -14.50 23.80
CA THR A 219 28.91 -14.72 25.06
C THR A 219 29.79 -15.24 26.21
N PHE A 220 31.06 -15.56 25.94
CA PHE A 220 32.03 -16.06 26.91
C PHE A 220 33.17 -15.06 27.12
N ALA A 221 33.77 -15.08 28.31
CA ALA A 221 34.94 -14.26 28.57
C ALA A 221 36.20 -14.87 27.94
N ALA A 222 37.19 -14.03 27.65
CA ALA A 222 38.50 -14.52 27.25
C ALA A 222 39.18 -15.29 28.40
N GLN A 223 40.05 -16.24 28.06
CA GLN A 223 40.76 -17.06 29.04
C GLN A 223 41.47 -16.20 30.10
N GLY A 224 41.13 -16.42 31.37
CA GLY A 224 41.68 -15.67 32.50
C GLY A 224 40.97 -14.35 32.84
N PHE A 225 39.85 -14.03 32.19
CA PHE A 225 38.97 -12.91 32.56
C PHE A 225 37.61 -13.36 33.09
N GLU A 226 37.40 -14.68 33.25
CA GLU A 226 36.12 -15.29 33.61
C GLU A 226 35.57 -14.77 34.96
N GLU A 227 36.43 -14.70 35.99
CA GLU A 227 36.08 -14.20 37.32
C GLU A 227 35.79 -12.70 37.27
N LEU A 228 36.69 -11.90 36.69
CA LEU A 228 36.51 -10.45 36.55
C LEU A 228 35.26 -10.08 35.74
N ALA A 229 34.96 -10.83 34.68
CA ALA A 229 33.76 -10.61 33.88
C ALA A 229 32.48 -10.94 34.66
N SER A 230 32.50 -12.00 35.47
CA SER A 230 31.39 -12.29 36.41
C SER A 230 31.23 -11.17 37.44
N GLU A 231 32.33 -10.71 38.06
CA GLU A 231 32.31 -9.67 39.10
C GLU A 231 31.84 -8.32 38.56
N VAL A 232 32.33 -7.89 37.39
CA VAL A 232 31.90 -6.65 36.74
C VAL A 232 30.43 -6.73 36.33
N ALA A 233 29.99 -7.86 35.75
CA ALA A 233 28.59 -8.04 35.38
C ALA A 233 27.65 -8.03 36.61
N LEU A 234 28.08 -8.63 37.72
CA LEU A 234 27.39 -8.56 39.01
C LEU A 234 27.36 -7.14 39.57
N ALA A 235 28.46 -6.40 39.50
CA ALA A 235 28.53 -5.01 39.95
C ALA A 235 27.62 -4.08 39.12
N CYS A 236 27.48 -4.35 37.82
CA CYS A 236 26.50 -3.69 36.95
C CYS A 236 25.03 -4.05 37.28
N GLY A 237 24.81 -5.10 38.09
CA GLY A 237 23.53 -5.51 38.68
C GLY A 237 22.41 -5.83 37.69
N GLY A 238 22.76 -6.31 36.49
CA GLY A 238 21.77 -6.81 35.53
C GLY A 238 21.09 -5.74 34.67
N HIS A 239 21.51 -4.48 34.72
CA HIS A 239 20.96 -3.41 33.87
C HIS A 239 21.57 -3.44 32.45
N PRO A 240 20.80 -3.73 31.38
CA PRO A 240 21.33 -3.93 30.03
C PRO A 240 22.17 -2.78 29.48
N LEU A 241 21.71 -1.53 29.57
CA LEU A 241 22.48 -0.39 29.06
C LEU A 241 23.83 -0.21 29.79
N THR A 242 23.86 -0.36 31.11
CA THR A 242 25.09 -0.31 31.91
C THR A 242 26.04 -1.44 31.52
N LEU A 243 25.53 -2.66 31.34
CA LEU A 243 26.32 -3.80 30.88
C LEU A 243 26.91 -3.57 29.47
N GLU A 244 26.12 -2.99 28.56
CA GLU A 244 26.59 -2.61 27.22
C GLU A 244 27.71 -1.57 27.30
N ILE A 245 27.49 -0.46 28.01
CA ILE A 245 28.44 0.66 28.07
C ILE A 245 29.74 0.25 28.77
N ILE A 246 29.65 -0.43 29.91
CA ILE A 246 30.82 -0.91 30.64
C ILE A 246 31.53 -2.04 29.86
N GLY A 247 30.77 -2.92 29.20
CA GLY A 247 31.33 -3.92 28.30
C GLY A 247 32.12 -3.27 27.15
N LYS A 248 31.54 -2.24 26.51
CA LYS A 248 32.21 -1.47 25.44
C LYS A 248 33.40 -0.67 25.92
N LEU A 249 33.35 -0.13 27.15
CA LEU A 249 34.49 0.52 27.81
C LEU A 249 35.68 -0.44 27.92
N LEU A 250 35.42 -1.70 28.27
CA LEU A 250 36.40 -2.77 28.42
C LEU A 250 36.63 -3.59 27.14
N TYR A 251 36.12 -3.12 25.99
CA TYR A 251 36.17 -3.89 24.76
C TYR A 251 37.60 -4.13 24.29
N ARG A 252 37.99 -5.41 24.22
CA ARG A 252 39.36 -5.90 23.92
C ARG A 252 40.43 -5.43 24.91
N GLU A 253 40.06 -4.96 26.10
CA GLU A 253 41.02 -4.53 27.12
C GLU A 253 41.68 -5.76 27.77
N ARG A 254 43.03 -5.81 27.71
CA ARG A 254 43.83 -6.95 28.21
C ARG A 254 44.49 -6.66 29.56
N ASN A 255 44.45 -5.43 30.04
CA ASN A 255 45.05 -5.06 31.31
C ASN A 255 44.10 -5.30 32.47
N ARG A 256 44.40 -6.31 33.30
CA ARG A 256 43.60 -6.64 34.50
C ARG A 256 43.54 -5.52 35.54
N SER A 257 44.50 -4.59 35.57
CA SER A 257 44.45 -3.43 36.49
C SER A 257 43.24 -2.54 36.18
N ILE A 258 43.02 -2.25 34.90
CA ILE A 258 41.91 -1.41 34.44
C ILE A 258 40.56 -2.06 34.78
N TRP A 259 40.46 -3.38 34.62
CA TRP A 259 39.26 -4.13 35.03
C TRP A 259 38.98 -4.00 36.53
N LYS A 260 40.02 -4.09 37.37
CA LYS A 260 39.88 -3.92 38.82
C LYS A 260 39.50 -2.49 39.21
N GLU A 261 40.10 -1.48 38.57
CA GLU A 261 39.75 -0.07 38.79
C GLU A 261 38.28 0.22 38.44
N VAL A 262 37.79 -0.32 37.31
CA VAL A 262 36.38 -0.22 36.91
C VAL A 262 35.47 -0.92 37.92
N LEU A 263 35.86 -2.13 38.37
CA LEU A 263 35.10 -2.88 39.36
C LEU A 263 35.02 -2.15 40.71
N GLU A 264 36.14 -1.65 41.23
CA GLU A 264 36.20 -0.87 42.48
C GLU A 264 35.32 0.38 42.41
N HIS A 265 35.23 1.02 41.24
CA HIS A 265 34.35 2.17 41.05
C HIS A 265 32.87 1.77 41.04
N LEU A 266 32.51 0.66 40.38
CA LEU A 266 31.13 0.15 40.34
C LEU A 266 30.64 -0.32 41.73
N GLN A 267 31.54 -0.91 42.54
CA GLN A 267 31.24 -1.41 43.88
C GLN A 267 30.99 -0.32 44.93
N LYS A 268 31.34 0.96 44.66
CA LYS A 268 31.09 2.06 45.61
C LYS A 268 29.61 2.42 45.77
N HIS A 269 28.72 1.86 44.95
CA HIS A 269 27.31 2.22 44.90
C HIS A 269 26.44 0.97 45.04
N ASP A 270 25.96 0.66 46.25
CA ASP A 270 25.42 -0.68 46.59
C ASP A 270 24.01 -1.03 46.05
N THR A 271 23.25 -0.11 45.42
CA THR A 271 21.90 -0.43 44.91
C THR A 271 21.55 0.25 43.58
N LEU A 272 20.94 -0.49 42.65
CA LEU A 272 20.50 -0.02 41.30
C LEU A 272 19.15 0.69 41.26
N GLN A 273 18.37 0.60 42.35
CA GLN A 273 17.00 1.15 42.40
C GLN A 273 16.95 2.69 42.44
N ASP A 274 18.09 3.35 42.65
CA ASP A 274 18.20 4.81 42.69
C ASP A 274 18.73 5.35 41.35
N HIS A 275 17.93 6.17 40.69
CA HIS A 275 18.27 6.81 39.41
C HIS A 275 19.62 7.55 39.47
N ASN A 276 19.91 8.27 40.55
CA ASN A 276 21.17 8.99 40.68
C ASN A 276 22.38 8.06 40.77
N LYS A 277 22.24 6.91 41.45
CA LYS A 277 23.31 5.91 41.54
C LYS A 277 23.56 5.21 40.20
N LEU A 278 22.51 4.99 39.39
CA LEU A 278 22.66 4.51 38.01
C LEU A 278 23.46 5.50 37.17
N LEU A 279 23.13 6.80 37.23
CA LEU A 279 23.86 7.82 36.49
C LEU A 279 25.33 7.85 36.90
N GLN A 280 25.66 7.72 38.19
CA GLN A 280 27.06 7.63 38.64
C GLN A 280 27.81 6.41 38.04
N ARG A 281 27.13 5.27 37.89
CA ARG A 281 27.75 4.09 37.24
C ARG A 281 28.00 4.32 35.75
N LEU A 282 27.08 4.99 35.04
CA LEU A 282 27.26 5.37 33.63
C LEU A 282 28.34 6.44 33.44
N LYS A 283 28.51 7.31 34.45
CA LYS A 283 29.51 8.39 34.46
C LYS A 283 30.95 7.89 34.27
N ILE A 284 31.28 6.67 34.67
CA ILE A 284 32.62 6.07 34.46
C ILE A 284 33.03 6.15 32.97
N SER A 285 32.11 5.84 32.06
CA SER A 285 32.39 5.87 30.62
C SER A 285 32.62 7.29 30.11
N TYR A 286 31.85 8.26 30.62
CA TYR A 286 32.06 9.69 30.38
C TYR A 286 33.40 10.17 30.96
N ASP A 287 33.72 9.80 32.20
CA ASP A 287 34.92 10.26 32.88
C ASP A 287 36.21 9.79 32.20
N SER A 288 36.15 8.64 31.54
CA SER A 288 37.23 8.07 30.72
C SER A 288 37.45 8.77 29.37
N LEU A 289 36.58 9.71 28.97
CA LEU A 289 36.76 10.49 27.74
C LEU A 289 37.83 11.56 27.90
N GLU A 290 38.51 11.89 26.80
CA GLU A 290 39.37 13.08 26.75
C GLU A 290 38.53 14.36 26.91
N PRO A 291 39.11 15.47 27.43
CA PRO A 291 38.36 16.69 27.72
C PRO A 291 37.49 17.20 26.56
N ARG A 292 38.01 17.19 25.32
CA ARG A 292 37.25 17.64 24.14
C ARG A 292 36.12 16.69 23.75
N HIS A 293 36.27 15.39 23.98
CA HIS A 293 35.20 14.42 23.72
C HIS A 293 34.11 14.49 24.80
N LYS A 294 34.47 14.87 26.05
CA LYS A 294 33.50 15.21 27.10
C LYS A 294 32.62 16.39 26.67
N ASP A 295 33.23 17.44 26.12
CA ASP A 295 32.49 18.58 25.58
C ASP A 295 31.57 18.18 24.43
N MET A 296 32.03 17.34 23.50
CA MET A 296 31.19 16.83 22.41
C MET A 296 30.00 16.00 22.92
N PHE A 297 30.21 15.15 23.93
CA PHE A 297 29.12 14.40 24.56
C PHE A 297 28.06 15.34 25.14
N LEU A 298 28.49 16.37 25.87
CA LEU A 298 27.60 17.36 26.48
C LEU A 298 26.90 18.23 25.42
N ASP A 299 27.61 18.63 24.36
CA ASP A 299 27.02 19.35 23.23
C ASP A 299 25.93 18.50 22.55
N VAL A 300 26.14 17.18 22.40
CA VAL A 300 25.11 16.28 21.88
C VAL A 300 23.95 16.16 22.85
N ALA A 301 24.20 15.80 24.11
CA ALA A 301 23.17 15.56 25.11
C ALA A 301 22.24 16.79 25.31
N CYS A 302 22.82 17.99 25.40
CA CYS A 302 22.07 19.20 25.74
C CYS A 302 21.54 19.98 24.53
N PHE A 303 22.07 19.77 23.31
CA PHE A 303 21.83 20.70 22.21
C PHE A 303 21.74 20.07 20.82
N LEU A 304 22.64 19.16 20.46
CA LEU A 304 22.78 18.64 19.09
C LEU A 304 21.98 17.35 18.80
N LEU A 305 21.09 16.90 19.71
CA LEU A 305 20.19 15.77 19.45
C LEU A 305 19.40 15.96 18.15
N GLY A 306 19.32 14.91 17.33
CA GLY A 306 18.63 14.93 16.05
C GLY A 306 19.31 15.74 14.95
N THR A 307 20.49 16.30 15.20
CA THR A 307 21.24 17.06 14.19
C THR A 307 22.03 16.11 13.30
N SER A 308 22.15 16.43 12.01
CA SER A 308 22.97 15.65 11.08
C SER A 308 24.42 15.55 11.57
N MET A 309 24.98 14.34 11.49
CA MET A 309 26.37 14.08 11.86
C MET A 309 27.36 15.00 11.14
N ARG A 310 27.09 15.33 9.86
CA ARG A 310 27.95 16.22 9.06
C ARG A 310 28.03 17.62 9.67
N LEU A 311 26.88 18.21 10.01
CA LEU A 311 26.80 19.53 10.62
C LEU A 311 27.55 19.57 11.97
N CYS A 312 27.43 18.52 12.78
CA CYS A 312 28.14 18.43 14.05
C CYS A 312 29.67 18.41 13.85
N LYS A 313 30.14 17.66 12.85
CA LYS A 313 31.58 17.65 12.48
C LYS A 313 32.05 19.04 12.03
N ASP A 314 31.26 19.74 11.23
CA ASP A 314 31.57 21.10 10.74
C ASP A 314 31.65 22.12 11.89
N ILE A 315 30.68 22.06 12.82
CA ILE A 315 30.66 22.89 14.04
C ILE A 315 31.92 22.64 14.87
N TRP A 316 32.26 21.38 15.16
CA TRP A 316 33.43 21.06 15.99
C TRP A 316 34.75 21.35 15.27
N ALA A 317 34.84 21.12 13.96
CA ALA A 317 36.01 21.50 13.17
C ALA A 317 36.27 23.02 13.24
N SER A 318 35.21 23.83 13.27
CA SER A 318 35.32 25.29 13.42
C SER A 318 35.84 25.75 14.80
N LEU A 319 35.77 24.86 15.80
CA LEU A 319 36.35 25.04 17.14
C LEU A 319 37.78 24.49 17.22
N GLY A 320 38.30 23.91 16.13
CA GLY A 320 39.60 23.23 16.09
C GLY A 320 39.57 21.82 16.69
N TRP A 321 38.40 21.21 16.82
CA TRP A 321 38.25 19.86 17.39
C TRP A 321 38.13 18.81 16.29
N SER A 322 38.65 17.61 16.52
CA SER A 322 38.50 16.49 15.59
C SER A 322 37.14 15.82 15.78
N GLY A 323 36.11 16.31 15.09
CA GLY A 323 34.76 15.74 15.14
C GLY A 323 34.71 14.26 14.73
N GLU A 324 35.54 13.85 13.77
CA GLU A 324 35.65 12.44 13.35
C GLU A 324 36.18 11.54 14.47
N LEU A 325 37.29 11.94 15.12
CA LEU A 325 37.88 11.17 16.21
C LEU A 325 36.96 11.14 17.43
N GLY A 326 36.31 12.27 17.73
CA GLY A 326 35.38 12.37 18.84
C GLY A 326 34.14 11.50 18.67
N LEU A 327 33.46 11.59 17.53
CA LEU A 327 32.32 10.72 17.23
C LEU A 327 32.72 9.25 17.23
N ARG A 328 33.86 8.90 16.62
CA ARG A 328 34.38 7.53 16.65
C ARG A 328 34.55 7.01 18.08
N ASN A 329 35.04 7.84 19.00
CA ASN A 329 35.22 7.47 20.40
C ASN A 329 33.90 7.36 21.16
N LEU A 330 32.95 8.28 20.91
CA LEU A 330 31.60 8.23 21.49
C LEU A 330 30.84 7.00 21.01
N PHE A 331 30.88 6.67 19.71
CA PHE A 331 30.30 5.45 19.14
C PHE A 331 30.97 4.20 19.70
N LYS A 332 32.30 4.19 19.82
CA LYS A 332 33.05 3.05 20.39
C LYS A 332 32.59 2.71 21.80
N LYS A 333 32.20 3.71 22.59
CA LYS A 333 31.72 3.57 23.97
C LYS A 333 30.18 3.47 24.09
N SER A 334 29.46 3.34 22.97
CA SER A 334 27.98 3.34 22.91
C SER A 334 27.33 4.56 23.59
N LEU A 335 28.02 5.71 23.64
CA LEU A 335 27.51 6.93 24.29
C LEU A 335 26.61 7.76 23.36
N VAL A 336 26.79 7.61 22.06
CA VAL A 336 25.99 8.25 20.99
C VAL A 336 25.71 7.18 19.94
N LYS A 337 24.62 7.31 19.19
CA LYS A 337 24.23 6.47 18.06
C LYS A 337 23.88 7.35 16.86
N ILE A 338 23.73 6.72 15.69
CA ILE A 338 23.18 7.36 14.48
C ILE A 338 21.92 6.62 14.08
N ASP A 339 20.92 7.37 13.62
CA ASP A 339 19.74 6.80 12.96
C ASP A 339 20.00 6.55 11.47
N ASP A 340 18.98 6.01 10.79
CA ASP A 340 19.03 5.70 9.36
C ASP A 340 19.22 6.96 8.49
N GLU A 341 18.87 8.14 9.01
CA GLU A 341 19.04 9.44 8.37
C GLU A 341 20.39 10.11 8.68
N GLN A 342 21.33 9.40 9.32
CA GLN A 342 22.64 9.90 9.72
C GLN A 342 22.59 11.08 10.72
N ARG A 343 21.55 11.15 11.55
CA ARG A 343 21.41 12.13 12.63
C ARG A 343 21.88 11.51 13.94
N LEU A 344 22.44 12.35 14.82
CA LEU A 344 22.90 11.91 16.14
C LEU A 344 21.71 11.63 17.07
N THR A 345 21.71 10.45 17.67
CA THR A 345 20.75 10.04 18.70
C THR A 345 21.49 9.59 19.95
N MET A 346 20.86 9.72 21.11
CA MET A 346 21.43 9.33 22.39
C MET A 346 20.32 8.69 23.22
N HIS A 347 20.67 7.68 24.01
CA HIS A 347 19.72 7.05 24.93
C HIS A 347 19.37 8.02 26.06
N ASP A 348 18.11 8.12 26.47
CA ASP A 348 17.68 9.19 27.40
C ASP A 348 18.36 9.14 28.78
N LEU A 349 18.71 7.98 29.33
CA LEU A 349 19.60 7.93 30.52
C LEU A 349 20.97 8.61 30.34
N LEU A 350 21.52 8.64 29.12
CA LEU A 350 22.75 9.37 28.82
C LEU A 350 22.50 10.87 28.64
N ILE A 351 21.31 11.23 28.16
CA ILE A 351 20.83 12.62 28.17
C ILE A 351 20.70 13.10 29.62
N ASP A 352 20.03 12.31 30.47
CA ASP A 352 19.86 12.53 31.92
C ASP A 352 21.23 12.67 32.62
N LEU A 353 22.20 11.83 32.25
CA LEU A 353 23.58 11.94 32.73
C LEU A 353 24.22 13.28 32.32
N GLY A 354 24.09 13.66 31.03
CA GLY A 354 24.60 14.94 30.53
C GLY A 354 23.99 16.13 31.27
N HIS A 355 22.67 16.14 31.44
CA HIS A 355 21.96 17.17 32.20
C HIS A 355 22.40 17.22 33.66
N THR A 356 22.55 16.06 34.32
CA THR A 356 23.01 15.98 35.71
C THR A 356 24.43 16.52 35.88
N ILE A 357 25.33 16.21 34.95
CA ILE A 357 26.71 16.72 34.96
C ILE A 357 26.69 18.26 34.92
N ILE A 358 25.89 18.86 34.04
CA ILE A 358 25.82 20.31 33.92
C ILE A 358 25.13 20.96 35.11
N THR A 359 24.04 20.38 35.61
CA THR A 359 23.36 20.88 36.82
C THR A 359 24.30 20.88 38.03
N SER A 360 25.22 19.92 38.12
CA SER A 360 26.24 19.85 39.19
C SER A 360 27.34 20.92 39.10
N GLU A 361 27.52 21.59 37.95
CA GLU A 361 28.49 22.71 37.82
C GLU A 361 28.07 23.91 38.69
N ALA A 362 26.76 24.16 38.78
CA ALA A 362 26.18 25.20 39.61
C ALA A 362 24.70 24.87 39.90
N GLU A 363 24.45 24.19 41.02
CA GLU A 363 23.10 23.76 41.39
C GLU A 363 22.15 24.95 41.62
N LEU A 364 22.60 25.94 42.39
CA LEU A 364 21.78 27.08 42.82
C LEU A 364 21.71 28.24 41.82
N ASN A 365 22.63 28.30 40.84
CA ASN A 365 22.77 29.44 39.93
C ASN A 365 22.92 28.97 38.47
N PRO A 366 21.82 28.83 37.71
CA PRO A 366 21.88 28.33 36.34
C PRO A 366 22.76 29.15 35.40
N GLY A 367 22.84 30.48 35.57
CA GLY A 367 23.65 31.38 34.71
C GLY A 367 25.16 31.10 34.73
N LYS A 368 25.66 30.40 35.76
CA LYS A 368 27.07 30.02 35.90
C LYS A 368 27.43 28.69 35.24
N ARG A 369 26.46 27.98 34.67
CA ARG A 369 26.65 26.69 33.97
C ARG A 369 27.23 26.90 32.57
N SER A 370 27.94 25.90 32.05
CA SER A 370 28.53 25.91 30.71
C SER A 370 27.50 25.68 29.60
N ARG A 371 26.45 24.89 29.87
CA ARG A 371 25.28 24.72 29.00
C ARG A 371 24.02 25.15 29.74
N LEU A 372 23.12 25.81 29.03
CA LEU A 372 21.87 26.29 29.59
C LEU A 372 20.71 25.92 28.67
N TRP A 373 19.67 25.31 29.24
CA TRP A 373 18.40 24.98 28.59
C TRP A 373 17.28 25.46 29.51
N MET A 374 16.35 26.28 29.01
CA MET A 374 15.32 26.88 29.86
C MET A 374 13.95 26.19 29.68
N PRO A 375 13.28 25.78 30.78
CA PRO A 375 11.83 25.60 30.80
C PRO A 375 11.09 26.94 30.94
N GLU A 376 9.80 26.98 30.56
CA GLU A 376 8.94 28.19 30.49
C GLU A 376 8.89 29.06 31.78
N SER A 377 9.39 28.58 32.93
CA SER A 377 9.27 29.23 34.25
C SER A 377 10.50 30.03 34.73
N GLU A 378 11.59 30.11 33.96
CA GLU A 378 12.86 30.76 34.37
C GLU A 378 13.16 32.11 33.65
N GLU A 379 12.15 32.82 33.14
CA GLU A 379 12.30 34.06 32.33
C GLU A 379 13.17 35.17 32.97
N THR A 380 13.32 35.18 34.30
CA THR A 380 14.10 36.16 35.05
C THR A 380 15.62 36.01 34.90
N LEU A 381 16.11 34.87 34.40
CA LEU A 381 17.54 34.57 34.26
C LEU A 381 18.29 35.42 33.22
N LEU A 382 17.56 36.04 32.28
CA LEU A 382 18.14 37.00 31.34
C LEU A 382 18.48 38.35 31.99
N ASN A 383 17.92 38.62 33.19
CA ASN A 383 17.99 39.92 33.86
C ASN A 383 18.91 39.97 35.10
N GLU A 384 19.49 38.86 35.57
CA GLU A 384 20.39 38.81 36.76
C GLU A 384 21.72 38.03 36.54
N GLU A 385 22.66 38.17 37.48
CA GLU A 385 24.14 38.10 37.35
C GLU A 385 24.82 36.84 36.73
N VAL A 386 25.79 37.17 35.85
CA VAL A 386 26.91 36.44 35.22
C VAL A 386 26.56 35.26 34.30
N THR A 387 26.55 35.53 33.00
CA THR A 387 26.46 34.58 31.88
C THR A 387 27.80 34.38 31.13
N GLU A 388 28.93 34.71 31.77
CA GLU A 388 30.28 34.66 31.19
C GLU A 388 30.76 33.25 30.80
N LYS A 389 30.19 32.18 31.38
CA LYS A 389 30.59 30.79 31.14
C LYS A 389 29.73 30.04 30.14
N VAL A 390 28.59 30.61 29.72
CA VAL A 390 27.60 29.91 28.89
C VAL A 390 28.14 29.73 27.47
N GLU A 391 28.53 28.50 27.13
CA GLU A 391 29.02 28.12 25.81
C GLU A 391 27.88 27.73 24.86
N THR A 392 26.80 27.16 25.39
CA THR A 392 25.62 26.77 24.61
C THR A 392 24.34 27.18 25.30
N PHE A 393 23.39 27.72 24.56
CA PHE A 393 22.14 28.22 25.10
C PHE A 393 20.96 27.78 24.24
N SER A 394 19.98 27.13 24.86
CA SER A 394 18.75 26.65 24.22
C SER A 394 17.51 27.23 24.91
N LEU A 395 16.65 27.84 24.11
CA LEU A 395 15.33 28.36 24.46
C LEU A 395 14.21 27.62 23.71
N ALA A 396 14.52 26.46 23.13
CA ALA A 396 13.56 25.69 22.34
C ALA A 396 12.25 25.47 23.10
N GLU A 397 11.12 25.64 22.39
CA GLU A 397 9.76 25.43 22.90
C GLU A 397 9.32 26.44 23.99
N SER A 398 10.13 27.46 24.30
CA SER A 398 9.73 28.54 25.21
C SER A 398 8.74 29.49 24.54
N LYS A 399 7.58 29.73 25.17
CA LYS A 399 6.61 30.78 24.77
C LYS A 399 7.12 32.21 25.00
N THR A 400 8.32 32.37 25.54
CA THR A 400 8.92 33.69 25.83
C THR A 400 9.09 34.52 24.57
N CYS A 401 8.53 35.72 24.56
CA CYS A 401 8.83 36.74 23.56
C CYS A 401 10.18 37.41 23.91
N LEU A 402 11.21 37.14 23.11
CA LEU A 402 12.59 37.63 23.29
C LEU A 402 12.82 39.02 22.70
N SER A 403 11.77 39.83 22.54
CA SER A 403 11.91 41.20 22.03
C SER A 403 12.87 42.03 22.88
N ASN A 404 13.83 42.69 22.23
CA ASN A 404 14.85 43.56 22.84
C ASN A 404 15.83 42.88 23.81
N GLN A 405 15.96 41.56 23.78
CA GLN A 405 16.92 40.84 24.64
C GLN A 405 18.37 40.98 24.14
N ASN A 406 19.30 41.16 25.09
CA ASN A 406 20.72 41.35 24.81
C ASN A 406 21.53 40.08 25.09
N LEU A 407 21.56 39.14 24.13
CA LEU A 407 22.35 37.90 24.26
C LEU A 407 23.86 38.14 24.16
N ASN A 408 24.30 39.35 23.78
CA ASN A 408 25.72 39.70 23.70
C ASN A 408 26.42 39.68 25.07
N VAL A 409 25.68 39.60 26.19
CA VAL A 409 26.25 39.39 27.53
C VAL A 409 26.94 38.00 27.64
N MET A 410 26.50 37.01 26.84
CA MET A 410 27.10 35.67 26.77
C MET A 410 28.32 35.68 25.83
N GLU A 411 29.45 36.23 26.27
CA GLU A 411 30.60 36.49 25.39
C GLU A 411 31.21 35.23 24.73
N VAL A 412 31.13 34.07 25.40
CA VAL A 412 31.70 32.80 24.94
C VAL A 412 30.71 31.88 24.19
N LEU A 413 29.48 32.35 23.97
CA LEU A 413 28.42 31.55 23.37
C LEU A 413 28.79 31.10 21.94
N ARG A 414 28.76 29.79 21.71
CA ARG A 414 29.07 29.14 20.43
C ARG A 414 27.86 28.49 19.75
N LEU A 415 26.91 27.95 20.51
CA LEU A 415 25.69 27.31 19.97
C LEU A 415 24.45 27.98 20.55
N LEU A 416 23.51 28.36 19.69
CA LEU A 416 22.27 29.04 20.09
C LEU A 416 21.06 28.39 19.42
N ASN A 417 20.09 27.96 20.23
CA ASN A 417 18.83 27.37 19.77
C ASN A 417 17.67 28.24 20.24
N LEU A 418 16.95 28.82 19.28
CA LEU A 418 15.81 29.71 19.44
C LEU A 418 14.55 29.10 18.82
N ASP A 419 14.50 27.78 18.68
CA ASP A 419 13.39 27.12 18.01
C ASP A 419 12.04 27.45 18.67
N GLY A 420 11.11 27.98 17.88
CA GLY A 420 9.78 28.40 18.35
C GLY A 420 9.74 29.73 19.12
N CYS A 421 10.87 30.41 19.34
CA CYS A 421 10.87 31.69 20.03
C CYS A 421 10.42 32.84 19.11
N GLU A 422 9.49 33.66 19.62
CA GLU A 422 9.16 34.95 19.02
C GLU A 422 10.12 36.03 19.55
N GLY A 423 10.60 36.93 18.71
CA GLY A 423 11.44 38.03 19.18
C GLY A 423 12.01 38.88 18.05
N ASN A 424 12.07 40.19 18.30
CA ASN A 424 12.67 41.17 17.39
C ASN A 424 13.79 41.96 18.09
N GLN A 425 14.75 42.47 17.30
CA GLN A 425 15.87 43.30 17.77
C GLN A 425 16.78 42.58 18.79
N LEU A 426 17.16 41.33 18.50
CA LEU A 426 18.10 40.56 19.30
C LEU A 426 19.55 40.98 19.02
N LYS A 427 20.32 41.20 20.08
CA LYS A 427 21.76 41.41 19.97
C LYS A 427 22.49 40.09 20.18
N PHE A 428 23.22 39.65 19.16
CA PHE A 428 23.90 38.36 19.17
C PHE A 428 25.39 38.45 19.55
N PRO A 429 25.93 37.45 20.26
CA PRO A 429 27.35 37.36 20.57
C PRO A 429 28.22 37.03 19.35
N ARG A 430 29.46 37.53 19.37
CA ARG A 430 30.40 37.48 18.23
C ARG A 430 31.02 36.09 17.98
N LEU A 431 30.96 35.19 18.96
CA LEU A 431 31.60 33.87 18.91
C LEU A 431 30.68 32.74 18.47
N LEU A 432 29.46 33.03 18.02
CA LEU A 432 28.53 32.02 17.52
C LEU A 432 29.10 31.23 16.33
N ARG A 433 28.85 29.93 16.34
CA ARG A 433 29.16 28.96 15.27
C ARG A 433 27.89 28.37 14.69
N TYR A 434 26.89 28.13 15.52
CA TYR A 434 25.63 27.53 15.11
C TYR A 434 24.45 28.31 15.68
N ILE A 435 23.51 28.65 14.81
CA ILE A 435 22.20 29.18 15.19
C ILE A 435 21.15 28.25 14.59
N ARG A 436 20.29 27.70 15.47
CA ARG A 436 19.04 27.06 15.10
C ARG A 436 17.91 28.00 15.50
N TRP A 437 17.11 28.42 14.53
CA TRP A 437 15.95 29.27 14.75
C TRP A 437 14.86 28.87 13.77
N GLN A 438 14.32 27.68 13.97
CA GLN A 438 13.25 27.17 13.13
C GLN A 438 11.96 27.91 13.48
N ARG A 439 11.05 28.00 12.50
CA ARG A 439 9.77 28.70 12.64
C ARG A 439 9.93 30.19 12.99
N LEU A 440 11.00 30.85 12.50
CA LEU A 440 11.20 32.28 12.67
C LEU A 440 9.95 33.03 12.16
N PRO A 441 9.28 33.85 13.00
CA PRO A 441 8.05 34.55 12.61
C PRO A 441 8.31 35.77 11.73
N MET A 442 9.56 36.18 11.56
CA MET A 442 9.97 37.34 10.78
C MET A 442 9.99 37.06 9.26
N GLU A 443 9.68 38.09 8.48
CA GLU A 443 9.75 38.04 7.02
C GLU A 443 11.19 38.17 6.46
N MET A 444 12.13 38.66 7.26
CA MET A 444 13.54 38.86 6.91
C MET A 444 14.45 38.64 8.12
N LEU A 445 15.71 38.28 7.88
CA LEU A 445 16.71 38.16 8.95
C LEU A 445 17.10 39.52 9.55
N PRO A 446 17.34 39.60 10.87
CA PRO A 446 17.83 40.80 11.54
C PRO A 446 19.18 41.29 10.99
N CYS A 447 19.31 42.61 10.80
CA CYS A 447 20.54 43.24 10.31
C CYS A 447 21.78 42.93 11.18
N GLU A 448 21.60 42.72 12.50
CA GLU A 448 22.70 42.34 13.39
C GLU A 448 23.34 40.98 13.02
N MET A 449 22.56 40.05 12.42
CA MET A 449 23.07 38.74 12.02
C MET A 449 23.96 38.80 10.79
N LEU A 450 23.76 39.79 9.91
CA LEU A 450 24.41 39.88 8.59
C LEU A 450 25.94 40.11 8.64
N HIS A 451 26.51 40.28 9.83
CA HIS A 451 27.93 40.54 10.06
C HIS A 451 28.62 39.47 10.91
N MET A 452 27.99 38.31 11.11
CA MET A 452 28.55 37.22 11.93
C MET A 452 29.68 36.48 11.24
N ARG A 453 30.93 36.93 11.48
CA ARG A 453 32.14 36.41 10.81
C ARG A 453 32.53 34.98 11.16
N LYS A 454 32.01 34.43 12.26
CA LYS A 454 32.37 33.08 12.71
C LYS A 454 31.24 32.06 12.57
N LEU A 455 30.06 32.46 12.09
CA LEU A 455 28.93 31.57 11.90
C LEU A 455 29.27 30.51 10.83
N VAL A 456 28.95 29.24 11.12
CA VAL A 456 29.26 28.07 10.30
C VAL A 456 27.98 27.40 9.83
N VAL A 457 26.98 27.29 10.71
CA VAL A 457 25.69 26.70 10.38
C VAL A 457 24.58 27.68 10.78
N LEU A 458 23.66 27.90 9.85
CA LEU A 458 22.44 28.66 10.08
C LEU A 458 21.24 27.82 9.66
N ASP A 459 20.41 27.44 10.63
CA ASP A 459 19.21 26.64 10.44
C ASP A 459 17.95 27.49 10.71
N LEU A 460 17.19 27.72 9.64
CA LEU A 460 16.00 28.57 9.60
C LEU A 460 14.79 27.77 9.08
N THR A 461 14.78 26.45 9.32
CA THR A 461 13.72 25.55 8.83
C THR A 461 12.31 26.04 9.17
N SER A 462 11.37 25.90 8.24
CA SER A 462 9.94 26.26 8.37
C SER A 462 9.67 27.72 8.79
N SER A 463 10.54 28.65 8.41
CA SER A 463 10.39 30.08 8.75
C SER A 463 9.47 30.83 7.80
N LYS A 464 8.90 31.96 8.26
CA LYS A 464 8.03 32.86 7.46
C LYS A 464 8.80 33.86 6.59
N LEU A 465 10.04 33.52 6.24
CA LEU A 465 10.92 34.40 5.47
C LEU A 465 10.36 34.58 4.06
N THR A 466 10.12 35.84 3.66
CA THR A 466 9.82 36.18 2.26
C THR A 466 11.10 36.49 1.49
N ARG A 467 12.10 37.03 2.19
CA ARG A 467 13.47 37.30 1.72
C ARG A 467 14.46 37.01 2.83
N LEU A 468 15.68 36.60 2.47
CA LEU A 468 16.76 36.38 3.44
C LEU A 468 17.30 37.71 4.00
N TRP A 469 17.76 38.59 3.13
CA TRP A 469 18.28 39.93 3.41
C TRP A 469 18.29 40.78 2.15
N ASP A 470 18.45 42.09 2.28
CA ASP A 470 18.48 43.00 1.12
C ASP A 470 19.65 42.69 0.16
N PRO A 471 19.42 42.65 -1.16
CA PRO A 471 20.45 42.32 -2.15
C PRO A 471 21.69 43.23 -2.09
N ASP A 472 21.48 44.51 -1.78
CA ASP A 472 22.54 45.54 -1.69
C ASP A 472 23.25 45.57 -0.33
N SER A 473 22.83 44.71 0.62
CA SER A 473 23.49 44.60 1.92
C SER A 473 24.87 44.00 1.77
N ASN A 474 25.86 44.61 2.44
CA ASN A 474 27.23 44.10 2.53
C ASN A 474 27.31 42.92 3.52
N VAL A 475 26.59 41.85 3.21
CA VAL A 475 26.46 40.67 4.06
C VAL A 475 27.76 39.87 4.04
N MET A 476 28.27 39.55 5.24
CA MET A 476 29.51 38.81 5.41
C MET A 476 29.33 37.61 6.32
N PHE A 477 29.03 36.46 5.71
CA PHE A 477 29.14 35.15 6.33
C PHE A 477 30.34 34.36 5.78
N PRO A 478 31.59 34.83 6.01
CA PRO A 478 32.78 34.29 5.35
C PRO A 478 33.12 32.84 5.73
N LYS A 479 32.58 32.35 6.85
CA LYS A 479 32.82 30.99 7.38
C LYS A 479 31.60 30.08 7.32
N LEU A 480 30.50 30.54 6.71
CA LEU A 480 29.27 29.76 6.64
C LEU A 480 29.49 28.57 5.72
N GLN A 481 29.24 27.38 6.26
CA GLN A 481 29.41 26.10 5.58
C GLN A 481 28.06 25.44 5.26
N SER A 482 27.04 25.67 6.09
CA SER A 482 25.70 25.13 5.84
C SER A 482 24.61 26.17 6.10
N LEU A 483 23.72 26.34 5.12
CA LEU A 483 22.51 27.17 5.23
C LEU A 483 21.29 26.28 4.99
N ILE A 484 20.42 26.18 5.99
CA ILE A 484 19.23 25.33 5.97
C ILE A 484 17.99 26.22 6.00
N LEU A 485 17.20 26.15 4.93
CA LEU A 485 16.00 26.95 4.70
C LEU A 485 14.79 26.06 4.35
N ASP A 486 14.89 24.77 4.65
CA ASP A 486 13.85 23.78 4.32
C ASP A 486 12.48 24.22 4.88
N GLY A 487 11.41 24.06 4.10
CA GLY A 487 10.06 24.42 4.50
C GLY A 487 9.78 25.93 4.57
N CYS A 488 10.69 26.82 4.14
CA CYS A 488 10.40 28.25 4.01
C CYS A 488 9.48 28.51 2.79
N LYS A 489 8.18 28.31 2.98
CA LYS A 489 7.17 28.30 1.90
C LYS A 489 6.96 29.66 1.22
N ASP A 490 7.27 30.75 1.92
CA ASP A 490 7.06 32.13 1.44
C ASP A 490 8.30 32.74 0.79
N LEU A 491 9.46 32.06 0.85
CA LEU A 491 10.71 32.54 0.31
C LEU A 491 10.66 32.59 -1.22
N LYS A 492 10.83 33.78 -1.80
CA LYS A 492 10.68 33.99 -3.26
C LYS A 492 12.00 33.92 -4.01
N ASP A 493 13.07 34.40 -3.39
CA ASP A 493 14.36 34.62 -4.03
C ASP A 493 15.54 34.45 -3.04
N ILE A 494 16.69 34.08 -3.59
CA ILE A 494 17.98 34.05 -2.87
C ILE A 494 18.80 35.27 -3.30
N PRO A 495 19.33 36.08 -2.36
CA PRO A 495 20.06 37.31 -2.69
C PRO A 495 21.40 37.03 -3.38
N THR A 496 21.81 37.91 -4.29
CA THR A 496 23.06 37.79 -5.08
C THR A 496 24.33 37.78 -4.20
N SER A 497 24.27 38.43 -3.04
CA SER A 497 25.33 38.49 -2.04
C SER A 497 25.64 37.16 -1.36
N ILE A 498 24.82 36.09 -1.57
CA ILE A 498 25.12 34.74 -1.06
C ILE A 498 26.49 34.22 -1.52
N SER A 499 26.94 34.66 -2.71
CA SER A 499 28.27 34.39 -3.28
C SER A 499 29.44 34.83 -2.38
N GLY A 500 29.21 35.74 -1.44
CA GLY A 500 30.19 36.12 -0.42
C GLY A 500 30.56 34.98 0.54
N SER A 501 29.70 33.97 0.68
CA SER A 501 29.90 32.80 1.55
C SER A 501 30.66 31.69 0.81
N LYS A 502 31.91 31.97 0.43
CA LYS A 502 32.71 31.05 -0.43
C LYS A 502 32.96 29.66 0.17
N GLN A 503 32.85 29.52 1.49
CA GLN A 503 33.01 28.26 2.21
C GLN A 503 31.70 27.46 2.34
N LEU A 504 30.63 27.87 1.65
CA LEU A 504 29.35 27.17 1.73
C LEU A 504 29.46 25.80 1.05
N HIS A 505 29.33 24.74 1.84
CA HIS A 505 29.39 23.35 1.41
C HIS A 505 27.99 22.75 1.18
N ALA A 506 26.96 23.25 1.88
CA ALA A 506 25.61 22.74 1.74
C ALA A 506 24.55 23.86 1.79
N LEU A 507 23.63 23.82 0.84
CA LEU A 507 22.47 24.70 0.76
C LEU A 507 21.21 23.85 0.64
N TYR A 508 20.36 23.93 1.65
CA TYR A 508 19.11 23.19 1.75
C TYR A 508 17.92 24.14 1.59
N LEU A 509 17.12 23.91 0.56
CA LEU A 509 15.94 24.68 0.14
C LEU A 509 14.76 23.74 -0.15
N GLU A 510 14.69 22.59 0.54
CA GLU A 510 13.60 21.62 0.34
C GLU A 510 12.25 22.25 0.72
N HIS A 511 11.19 21.98 -0.02
CA HIS A 511 9.83 22.47 0.16
C HIS A 511 9.69 24.01 0.22
N CYS A 512 10.63 24.77 -0.36
CA CYS A 512 10.49 26.20 -0.62
C CYS A 512 9.56 26.45 -1.83
N SER A 513 8.26 26.24 -1.64
CA SER A 513 7.26 26.24 -2.73
C SER A 513 7.10 27.58 -3.45
N SER A 514 7.45 28.71 -2.83
CA SER A 514 7.39 30.03 -3.48
C SER A 514 8.68 30.46 -4.18
N LEU A 515 9.74 29.67 -4.12
CA LEU A 515 11.03 30.02 -4.72
C LEU A 515 10.91 30.04 -6.25
N GLU A 516 11.10 31.21 -6.85
CA GLU A 516 10.91 31.41 -8.30
C GLU A 516 12.22 31.27 -9.07
N ASN A 517 13.31 31.84 -8.55
CA ASN A 517 14.61 31.89 -9.22
C ASN A 517 15.79 31.77 -8.25
N LEU A 518 16.91 31.24 -8.75
CA LEU A 518 18.23 31.32 -8.10
C LEU A 518 19.08 32.39 -8.79
N PRO A 519 19.92 33.15 -8.05
CA PRO A 519 20.74 34.20 -8.63
C PRO A 519 21.89 33.63 -9.47
N GLU A 520 22.28 34.31 -10.54
CA GLU A 520 23.45 33.92 -11.37
C GLU A 520 24.79 33.95 -10.61
N THR A 521 24.85 34.56 -9.43
CA THR A 521 26.04 34.53 -8.58
C THR A 521 26.17 33.22 -7.80
N ILE A 522 25.15 32.36 -7.78
CA ILE A 522 25.18 31.07 -7.05
C ILE A 522 26.28 30.15 -7.58
N GLY A 523 26.58 30.21 -8.88
CA GLY A 523 27.67 29.46 -9.49
C GLY A 523 29.08 29.80 -8.99
N GLN A 524 29.23 30.91 -8.26
CA GLN A 524 30.51 31.30 -7.65
C GLN A 524 30.82 30.50 -6.37
N LEU A 525 29.86 29.70 -5.87
CA LEU A 525 30.02 28.84 -4.70
C LEU A 525 30.77 27.54 -5.08
N THR A 526 32.06 27.68 -5.37
CA THR A 526 32.90 26.58 -5.88
C THR A 526 33.12 25.44 -4.89
N GLU A 527 32.93 25.67 -3.60
CA GLU A 527 33.03 24.66 -2.52
C GLU A 527 31.68 23.98 -2.21
N LEU A 528 30.59 24.37 -2.87
CA LEU A 528 29.27 23.78 -2.63
C LEU A 528 29.27 22.30 -3.06
N VAL A 529 28.98 21.42 -2.10
CA VAL A 529 28.95 19.96 -2.27
C VAL A 529 27.53 19.45 -2.45
N VAL A 530 26.56 20.08 -1.78
CA VAL A 530 25.15 19.67 -1.74
C VAL A 530 24.26 20.87 -2.02
N LEU A 531 23.39 20.74 -3.02
CA LEU A 531 22.30 21.67 -3.29
C LEU A 531 20.98 20.88 -3.35
N LYS A 532 20.07 21.16 -2.42
CA LYS A 532 18.76 20.52 -2.38
C LYS A 532 17.65 21.54 -2.59
N LEU A 533 16.82 21.29 -3.58
CA LEU A 533 15.72 22.13 -4.05
C LEU A 533 14.42 21.32 -4.17
N ARG A 534 14.33 20.17 -3.49
CA ARG A 534 13.18 19.27 -3.58
C ARG A 534 11.90 20.03 -3.27
N GLY A 535 10.83 19.90 -4.05
CA GLY A 535 9.55 20.54 -3.79
C GLY A 535 9.53 22.06 -4.01
N CYS A 536 10.53 22.65 -4.66
CA CYS A 536 10.48 24.03 -5.16
C CYS A 536 9.55 24.11 -6.38
N THR A 537 8.24 24.10 -6.13
CA THR A 537 7.23 23.94 -7.20
C THR A 537 7.13 25.13 -8.14
N LYS A 538 7.50 26.36 -7.74
CA LYS A 538 7.51 27.56 -8.61
C LYS A 538 8.82 27.79 -9.37
N LEU A 539 9.88 27.03 -9.09
CA LEU A 539 11.18 27.20 -9.74
C LEU A 539 11.05 26.83 -11.23
N VAL A 540 11.34 27.79 -12.13
CA VAL A 540 11.16 27.62 -13.58
C VAL A 540 12.44 27.24 -14.29
N HIS A 541 13.57 27.86 -13.91
CA HIS A 541 14.87 27.65 -14.51
C HIS A 541 15.98 27.60 -13.44
N LEU A 542 17.06 26.90 -13.77
CA LEU A 542 18.33 27.01 -13.05
C LEU A 542 19.27 27.96 -13.82
N PRO A 543 20.08 28.78 -13.11
CA PRO A 543 21.00 29.71 -13.76
C PRO A 543 22.13 28.97 -14.49
N GLU A 544 22.63 29.53 -15.59
CA GLU A 544 23.76 28.96 -16.37
C GLU A 544 25.07 28.97 -15.57
N SER A 545 25.15 29.78 -14.53
CA SER A 545 26.27 29.73 -13.59
C SER A 545 26.36 28.42 -12.78
N ILE A 546 25.33 27.56 -12.73
CA ILE A 546 25.34 26.29 -11.96
C ILE A 546 26.56 25.42 -12.30
N GLY A 547 26.99 25.43 -13.57
CA GLY A 547 28.17 24.69 -14.04
C GLY A 547 29.51 25.16 -13.46
N GLY A 548 29.53 26.32 -12.80
CA GLY A 548 30.71 26.84 -12.10
C GLY A 548 31.00 26.15 -10.76
N MET A 549 30.05 25.37 -10.23
CA MET A 549 30.20 24.70 -8.92
C MET A 549 31.04 23.43 -9.04
N SER A 550 32.37 23.59 -9.03
CA SER A 550 33.34 22.50 -9.24
C SER A 550 33.33 21.38 -8.20
N SER A 551 32.78 21.62 -7.00
CA SER A 551 32.73 20.63 -5.91
C SER A 551 31.35 19.97 -5.74
N LEU A 552 30.37 20.30 -6.60
CA LEU A 552 28.99 19.85 -6.42
C LEU A 552 28.88 18.34 -6.69
N THR A 553 28.51 17.59 -5.66
CA THR A 553 28.37 16.12 -5.72
C THR A 553 26.93 15.66 -5.74
N HIS A 554 26.01 16.45 -5.17
CA HIS A 554 24.60 16.08 -5.01
C HIS A 554 23.70 17.27 -5.37
N LEU A 555 22.86 17.09 -6.39
CA LEU A 555 21.84 18.04 -6.81
C LEU A 555 20.48 17.35 -6.80
N ASP A 556 19.60 17.83 -5.92
CA ASP A 556 18.23 17.32 -5.79
C ASP A 556 17.21 18.37 -6.24
N LEU A 557 16.49 18.06 -7.31
CA LEU A 557 15.42 18.87 -7.91
C LEU A 557 14.09 18.10 -7.94
N THR A 558 13.95 17.08 -7.09
CA THR A 558 12.74 16.27 -6.97
C THR A 558 11.51 17.15 -6.71
N ASP A 559 10.36 16.86 -7.31
CA ASP A 559 9.12 17.63 -7.18
C ASP A 559 9.22 19.12 -7.61
N CYS A 560 10.22 19.51 -8.40
CA CYS A 560 10.26 20.81 -9.09
C CYS A 560 9.32 20.83 -10.30
N SER A 561 8.00 20.81 -10.05
CA SER A 561 6.97 20.58 -11.07
C SER A 561 6.92 21.62 -12.20
N ASN A 562 7.40 22.85 -11.96
CA ASN A 562 7.45 23.92 -12.99
C ASN A 562 8.79 24.07 -13.71
N LEU A 563 9.80 23.28 -13.37
CA LEU A 563 11.11 23.35 -14.00
C LEU A 563 10.99 22.96 -15.49
N VAL A 564 11.39 23.86 -16.39
CA VAL A 564 11.21 23.68 -17.84
C VAL A 564 12.45 23.06 -18.49
N SER A 565 13.65 23.47 -18.07
CA SER A 565 14.91 23.03 -18.65
C SER A 565 16.04 22.99 -17.62
N LEU A 566 17.05 22.18 -17.91
CA LEU A 566 18.35 22.22 -17.23
C LEU A 566 19.35 23.01 -18.11
N PRO A 567 20.26 23.78 -17.51
CA PRO A 567 21.25 24.58 -18.23
C PRO A 567 22.33 23.70 -18.88
N GLU A 568 22.85 24.12 -20.04
CA GLU A 568 23.89 23.38 -20.78
C GLU A 568 25.24 23.34 -20.05
N THR A 569 25.42 24.23 -19.09
CA THR A 569 26.60 24.27 -18.23
C THR A 569 26.58 23.19 -17.14
N ILE A 570 25.46 22.50 -16.88
CA ILE A 570 25.38 21.47 -15.82
C ILE A 570 26.42 20.35 -16.00
N GLY A 571 26.78 20.02 -17.25
CA GLY A 571 27.83 19.06 -17.56
C GLY A 571 29.23 19.46 -17.12
N ASN A 572 29.45 20.71 -16.72
CA ASN A 572 30.73 21.20 -16.20
C ASN A 572 30.92 20.86 -14.70
N CYS A 573 29.86 20.42 -14.01
CA CYS A 573 29.93 19.92 -12.63
C CYS A 573 30.61 18.55 -12.61
N GLY A 574 31.91 18.51 -12.89
CA GLY A 574 32.65 17.27 -13.20
C GLY A 574 32.63 16.21 -12.10
N VAL A 575 32.41 16.56 -10.84
CA VAL A 575 32.35 15.63 -9.70
C VAL A 575 30.92 15.25 -9.27
N LEU A 576 29.90 15.65 -10.05
CA LEU A 576 28.51 15.37 -9.71
C LEU A 576 28.26 13.86 -9.68
N SER A 577 27.84 13.36 -8.52
CA SER A 577 27.60 11.94 -8.26
C SER A 577 26.12 11.56 -8.29
N SER A 578 25.23 12.53 -8.01
CA SER A 578 23.79 12.30 -7.95
C SER A 578 23.02 13.50 -8.51
N LEU A 579 22.16 13.23 -9.48
CA LEU A 579 21.22 14.18 -10.07
C LEU A 579 19.80 13.60 -10.00
N LEU A 580 18.94 14.24 -9.19
CA LEU A 580 17.58 13.77 -8.92
C LEU A 580 16.56 14.77 -9.51
N LEU A 581 15.68 14.30 -10.40
CA LEU A 581 14.68 15.07 -11.14
C LEU A 581 13.29 14.43 -11.04
N PHE A 582 13.03 13.61 -10.02
CA PHE A 582 11.75 12.90 -9.87
C PHE A 582 10.56 13.88 -9.87
N ARG A 583 9.48 13.58 -10.60
CA ARG A 583 8.27 14.43 -10.69
C ARG A 583 8.48 15.87 -11.20
N CYS A 584 9.54 16.12 -11.99
CA CYS A 584 9.67 17.37 -12.76
C CYS A 584 8.76 17.35 -13.99
N CYS A 585 7.44 17.53 -13.79
CA CYS A 585 6.41 17.31 -14.80
C CYS A 585 6.50 18.20 -16.06
N LYS A 586 7.07 19.41 -15.94
CA LYS A 586 7.24 20.36 -17.06
C LYS A 586 8.59 20.28 -17.77
N LEU A 587 9.52 19.45 -17.29
CA LEU A 587 10.87 19.34 -17.85
C LEU A 587 10.80 18.76 -19.27
N GLU A 588 11.22 19.55 -20.26
CA GLU A 588 11.05 19.19 -21.68
C GLU A 588 12.17 18.29 -22.21
N GLY A 589 13.34 18.31 -21.58
CA GLY A 589 14.48 17.49 -21.98
C GLY A 589 15.67 17.57 -21.04
N VAL A 590 16.67 16.75 -21.32
CA VAL A 590 17.95 16.69 -20.62
C VAL A 590 19.04 17.17 -21.59
N PRO A 591 19.93 18.11 -21.21
CA PRO A 591 20.91 18.70 -22.11
C PRO A 591 22.05 17.73 -22.47
N GLU A 592 22.65 17.89 -23.65
CA GLU A 592 23.75 17.04 -24.16
C GLU A 592 24.98 17.07 -23.24
N SER A 593 25.18 18.17 -22.53
CA SER A 593 26.24 18.30 -21.54
C SER A 593 26.18 17.28 -20.40
N VAL A 594 25.02 16.69 -20.08
CA VAL A 594 24.90 15.67 -19.02
C VAL A 594 25.78 14.45 -19.28
N GLY A 595 26.03 14.08 -20.53
CA GLY A 595 26.98 13.00 -20.88
C GLY A 595 28.42 13.26 -20.42
N ARG A 596 28.79 14.51 -20.11
CA ARG A 596 30.12 14.87 -19.59
C ARG A 596 30.31 14.53 -18.10
N LEU A 597 29.24 14.20 -17.37
CA LEU A 597 29.25 13.90 -15.94
C LEU A 597 29.79 12.49 -15.63
N ARG A 598 31.08 12.27 -15.90
CA ARG A 598 31.71 10.93 -15.83
C ARG A 598 31.68 10.25 -14.47
N PHE A 599 31.46 11.01 -13.39
CA PHE A 599 31.39 10.50 -12.01
C PHE A 599 29.94 10.32 -11.51
N LEU A 600 28.94 10.52 -12.38
CA LEU A 600 27.54 10.35 -12.02
C LEU A 600 27.25 8.89 -11.68
N VAL A 601 26.82 8.64 -10.45
CA VAL A 601 26.48 7.32 -9.91
C VAL A 601 24.97 7.09 -9.92
N ARG A 602 24.18 8.16 -9.71
CA ARG A 602 22.71 8.11 -9.64
C ARG A 602 22.10 9.20 -10.50
N PHE A 603 21.22 8.79 -11.41
CA PHE A 603 20.39 9.68 -12.23
C PHE A 603 18.94 9.26 -12.10
N GLU A 604 18.06 10.19 -11.71
CA GLU A 604 16.62 9.92 -11.58
C GLU A 604 15.79 10.98 -12.31
N SER A 605 14.87 10.56 -13.17
CA SER A 605 13.92 11.43 -13.89
C SER A 605 12.57 10.74 -14.10
N VAL A 606 12.13 9.98 -13.10
CA VAL A 606 10.84 9.26 -13.14
C VAL A 606 9.68 10.25 -12.90
N LEU A 607 8.55 10.02 -13.57
CA LEU A 607 7.39 10.92 -13.66
C LEU A 607 7.70 12.29 -14.31
N CYS A 608 8.75 12.35 -15.15
CA CYS A 608 9.03 13.49 -16.03
C CYS A 608 8.33 13.32 -17.37
N ASN A 609 7.03 13.56 -17.40
CA ASN A 609 6.17 13.17 -18.52
C ASN A 609 6.41 13.93 -19.83
N LYS A 610 7.10 15.09 -19.77
CA LYS A 610 7.41 15.91 -20.94
C LYS A 610 8.76 15.62 -21.59
N ILE A 611 9.63 14.83 -20.96
CA ILE A 611 10.91 14.44 -21.58
C ILE A 611 10.60 13.54 -22.77
N THR A 612 10.83 14.06 -23.98
CA THR A 612 10.56 13.32 -25.23
C THR A 612 11.74 12.45 -25.64
N GLN A 613 12.97 12.90 -25.41
CA GLN A 613 14.20 12.20 -25.76
C GLN A 613 15.27 12.47 -24.72
N PHE A 614 16.15 11.48 -24.52
CA PHE A 614 17.38 11.61 -23.76
C PHE A 614 18.56 11.73 -24.72
N PRO A 615 19.60 12.51 -24.37
CA PRO A 615 20.73 12.73 -25.26
C PRO A 615 21.61 11.47 -25.38
N ASP A 616 22.07 11.19 -26.60
CA ASP A 616 22.91 10.01 -26.90
C ASP A 616 24.24 10.04 -26.14
N SER A 617 24.72 11.24 -25.77
CA SER A 617 25.92 11.44 -24.95
C SER A 617 25.84 10.78 -23.57
N MET A 618 24.64 10.44 -23.05
CA MET A 618 24.52 9.69 -21.79
C MET A 618 25.14 8.28 -21.84
N ARG A 619 25.47 7.76 -23.04
CA ARG A 619 26.24 6.51 -23.19
C ARG A 619 27.63 6.53 -22.53
N ASP A 620 28.19 7.73 -22.32
CA ASP A 620 29.53 7.92 -21.75
C ASP A 620 29.53 7.91 -20.19
N LEU A 621 28.36 7.72 -19.56
CA LEU A 621 28.18 7.70 -18.10
C LEU A 621 28.58 6.35 -17.47
N HIS A 622 29.83 5.94 -17.65
CA HIS A 622 30.32 4.61 -17.22
C HIS A 622 30.31 4.36 -15.70
N SER A 623 30.24 5.41 -14.88
CA SER A 623 30.15 5.31 -13.41
C SER A 623 28.73 5.10 -12.89
N LEU A 624 27.72 5.16 -13.77
CA LEU A 624 26.32 5.11 -13.39
C LEU A 624 25.94 3.73 -12.85
N LYS A 625 25.40 3.71 -11.64
CA LYS A 625 24.94 2.49 -10.94
C LYS A 625 23.43 2.44 -10.81
N VAL A 626 22.78 3.59 -10.67
CA VAL A 626 21.33 3.71 -10.50
C VAL A 626 20.79 4.63 -11.58
N LEU A 627 19.93 4.10 -12.43
CA LEU A 627 19.25 4.84 -13.49
C LEU A 627 17.75 4.66 -13.32
N LYS A 628 17.07 5.76 -13.03
CA LYS A 628 15.61 5.80 -13.01
C LYS A 628 15.13 6.82 -14.03
N LEU A 629 14.30 6.42 -14.98
CA LEU A 629 13.87 7.32 -16.06
C LEU A 629 12.40 7.13 -16.42
N SER A 630 11.80 8.18 -16.96
CA SER A 630 10.53 8.10 -17.66
C SER A 630 10.77 7.98 -19.17
N CYS A 631 10.22 6.93 -19.78
CA CYS A 631 10.28 6.70 -21.21
C CYS A 631 8.93 7.10 -21.84
N SER A 632 8.93 8.19 -22.60
CA SER A 632 7.76 8.66 -23.36
C SER A 632 7.62 7.98 -24.73
N GLY A 633 8.70 7.38 -25.23
CA GLY A 633 8.73 6.60 -26.47
C GLY A 633 8.16 5.19 -26.32
N THR A 634 7.94 4.53 -27.45
CA THR A 634 7.51 3.11 -27.51
C THR A 634 8.64 2.14 -27.23
N ILE A 635 9.90 2.57 -27.41
CA ILE A 635 11.11 1.78 -27.22
C ILE A 635 12.01 2.52 -26.23
N LEU A 636 12.70 1.74 -25.39
CA LEU A 636 13.67 2.26 -24.44
C LEU A 636 14.91 2.87 -25.15
N PRO A 637 15.49 3.99 -24.66
CA PRO A 637 16.66 4.61 -25.28
C PRO A 637 17.89 3.69 -25.40
N SER A 638 18.53 3.67 -26.57
CA SER A 638 19.65 2.77 -26.90
C SER A 638 20.95 3.07 -26.14
N PHE A 639 21.15 4.28 -25.62
CA PHE A 639 22.34 4.62 -24.82
C PHE A 639 22.47 3.74 -23.58
N ILE A 640 21.36 3.20 -23.05
CA ILE A 640 21.32 2.37 -21.85
C ILE A 640 22.12 1.08 -22.04
N GLU A 641 22.19 0.56 -23.27
CA GLU A 641 22.94 -0.66 -23.62
C GLU A 641 24.45 -0.50 -23.36
N HIS A 642 24.95 0.74 -23.28
CA HIS A 642 26.37 1.05 -23.06
C HIS A 642 26.74 1.19 -21.57
N LEU A 643 25.74 1.15 -20.66
CA LEU A 643 25.93 1.39 -19.23
C LEU A 643 26.26 0.11 -18.45
N LEU A 644 27.36 -0.55 -18.83
CA LEU A 644 27.76 -1.87 -18.32
C LEU A 644 27.92 -1.96 -16.78
N GLY A 645 28.09 -0.82 -16.10
CA GLY A 645 28.22 -0.71 -14.64
C GLY A 645 26.90 -0.61 -13.87
N LEU A 646 25.75 -0.64 -14.55
CA LEU A 646 24.44 -0.40 -13.95
C LEU A 646 23.99 -1.54 -13.03
N HIS A 647 23.56 -1.20 -11.81
CA HIS A 647 23.02 -2.14 -10.82
C HIS A 647 21.50 -2.03 -10.67
N GLU A 648 20.92 -0.85 -10.83
CA GLU A 648 19.48 -0.62 -10.66
C GLU A 648 18.95 0.16 -11.86
N LEU A 649 17.95 -0.42 -12.54
CA LEU A 649 17.22 0.19 -13.63
C LEU A 649 15.74 0.27 -13.26
N CYS A 650 15.21 1.49 -13.24
CA CYS A 650 13.79 1.75 -13.03
C CYS A 650 13.25 2.51 -14.24
N VAL A 651 12.27 1.94 -14.92
CA VAL A 651 11.64 2.54 -16.08
C VAL A 651 10.18 2.80 -15.76
N HIS A 652 9.79 4.07 -15.87
CA HIS A 652 8.39 4.47 -15.92
C HIS A 652 8.01 4.71 -17.38
N GLY A 653 7.25 3.79 -17.97
CA GLY A 653 7.07 3.74 -19.42
C GLY A 653 5.62 3.63 -19.85
N PRO A 654 4.81 4.70 -19.77
CA PRO A 654 3.38 4.63 -20.03
C PRO A 654 3.02 4.23 -21.47
N LYS A 655 3.96 4.32 -22.42
CA LYS A 655 3.79 3.92 -23.83
C LYS A 655 4.76 2.82 -24.28
N LEU A 656 5.54 2.27 -23.36
CA LEU A 656 6.58 1.29 -23.68
C LEU A 656 5.94 -0.02 -24.16
N LEU A 657 6.32 -0.47 -25.36
CA LEU A 657 5.81 -1.69 -25.98
C LEU A 657 6.75 -2.89 -25.74
N GLU A 658 8.05 -2.66 -25.76
CA GLU A 658 9.07 -3.68 -25.59
C GLU A 658 10.36 -3.12 -24.99
N LEU A 659 11.15 -4.00 -24.38
CA LEU A 659 12.53 -3.73 -24.02
C LEU A 659 13.45 -4.23 -25.15
N PRO A 660 14.44 -3.43 -25.59
CA PRO A 660 15.36 -3.84 -26.66
C PRO A 660 16.20 -5.04 -26.22
N SER A 661 16.47 -5.99 -27.11
CA SER A 661 17.29 -7.17 -26.80
C SER A 661 18.72 -6.81 -26.35
N GLY A 662 19.25 -5.67 -26.80
CA GLY A 662 20.55 -5.14 -26.37
C GLY A 662 20.63 -4.81 -24.88
N ILE A 663 19.50 -4.70 -24.17
CA ILE A 663 19.48 -4.47 -22.71
C ILE A 663 20.12 -5.63 -21.93
N CYS A 664 20.12 -6.84 -22.49
CA CYS A 664 20.67 -8.04 -21.86
C CYS A 664 22.20 -7.98 -21.68
N VAL A 665 22.89 -6.99 -22.26
CA VAL A 665 24.34 -6.77 -22.05
C VAL A 665 24.64 -6.28 -20.62
N LEU A 666 23.65 -5.78 -19.87
CA LEU A 666 23.79 -5.25 -18.51
C LEU A 666 23.94 -6.35 -17.44
N THR A 667 25.00 -7.14 -17.52
CA THR A 667 25.24 -8.32 -16.66
C THR A 667 25.36 -8.03 -15.15
N ARG A 668 25.64 -6.78 -14.77
CA ARG A 668 25.71 -6.31 -13.37
C ARG A 668 24.38 -5.85 -12.79
N LEU A 669 23.30 -5.91 -13.57
CA LEU A 669 21.99 -5.44 -13.14
C LEU A 669 21.45 -6.33 -12.01
N GLN A 670 21.18 -5.72 -10.86
CA GLN A 670 20.67 -6.38 -9.65
C GLN A 670 19.19 -6.13 -9.43
N LYS A 671 18.66 -5.01 -9.90
CA LYS A 671 17.24 -4.66 -9.76
C LYS A 671 16.69 -4.08 -11.05
N LEU A 672 15.56 -4.61 -11.50
CA LEU A 672 14.81 -4.12 -12.64
C LEU A 672 13.37 -3.83 -12.22
N PHE A 673 12.96 -2.57 -12.35
CA PHE A 673 11.60 -2.13 -12.08
C PHE A 673 10.96 -1.54 -13.33
N LEU A 674 9.82 -2.08 -13.74
CA LEU A 674 8.99 -1.54 -14.81
C LEU A 674 7.67 -1.05 -14.19
N PHE A 675 7.55 0.26 -14.01
CA PHE A 675 6.37 0.90 -13.42
C PHE A 675 5.48 1.51 -14.50
N GLU A 676 4.17 1.28 -14.39
CA GLU A 676 3.16 1.75 -15.33
C GLU A 676 3.44 1.40 -16.81
N CYS A 677 4.19 0.32 -17.07
CA CYS A 677 4.45 -0.20 -18.42
C CYS A 677 3.26 -1.02 -18.95
N LYS A 678 2.10 -0.38 -19.06
CA LYS A 678 0.82 -1.05 -19.34
C LYS A 678 0.77 -1.79 -20.68
N PHE A 679 1.57 -1.38 -21.65
CA PHE A 679 1.58 -1.91 -23.03
C PHE A 679 2.71 -2.90 -23.31
N ILE A 680 3.56 -3.22 -22.34
CA ILE A 680 4.64 -4.17 -22.58
C ILE A 680 4.06 -5.57 -22.78
N GLU A 681 4.30 -6.19 -23.94
CA GLU A 681 3.70 -7.49 -24.27
C GLU A 681 4.58 -8.68 -23.84
N SER A 682 5.90 -8.50 -23.89
CA SER A 682 6.89 -9.53 -23.54
C SER A 682 8.21 -8.91 -23.11
N LEU A 683 8.98 -9.68 -22.32
CA LEU A 683 10.37 -9.37 -21.99
C LEU A 683 11.33 -10.00 -23.02
N PRO A 684 12.60 -9.56 -23.09
CA PRO A 684 13.61 -10.15 -23.97
C PRO A 684 13.81 -11.65 -23.67
N GLU A 685 13.94 -12.47 -24.71
CA GLU A 685 14.12 -13.93 -24.57
C GLU A 685 15.44 -14.29 -23.86
N ASP A 686 16.46 -13.43 -23.89
CA ASP A 686 17.75 -13.63 -23.23
C ASP A 686 17.82 -12.98 -21.82
N ILE A 687 16.70 -12.90 -21.08
CA ILE A 687 16.67 -12.25 -19.75
C ILE A 687 17.62 -12.91 -18.74
N SER A 688 18.00 -14.17 -18.95
CA SER A 688 18.98 -14.88 -18.10
C SER A 688 20.38 -14.28 -18.14
N ALA A 689 20.66 -13.39 -19.09
CA ALA A 689 21.91 -12.64 -19.13
C ALA A 689 22.12 -11.76 -17.87
N PHE A 690 21.05 -11.38 -17.17
CA PHE A 690 21.11 -10.63 -15.90
C PHE A 690 21.51 -11.53 -14.71
N LYS A 691 22.73 -12.05 -14.72
CA LYS A 691 23.22 -13.03 -13.75
C LYS A 691 23.17 -12.55 -12.29
N GLU A 692 23.27 -11.25 -12.05
CA GLU A 692 23.22 -10.65 -10.72
C GLU A 692 21.81 -10.19 -10.29
N LEU A 693 20.76 -10.43 -11.11
CA LEU A 693 19.42 -9.94 -10.82
C LEU A 693 18.85 -10.58 -9.56
N THR A 694 18.42 -9.72 -8.63
CA THR A 694 17.83 -10.09 -7.34
C THR A 694 16.37 -9.67 -7.23
N ILE A 695 15.97 -8.57 -7.87
CA ILE A 695 14.60 -8.05 -7.83
C ILE A 695 14.14 -7.78 -9.26
N LEU A 696 13.02 -8.40 -9.64
CA LEU A 696 12.29 -8.13 -10.88
C LEU A 696 10.87 -7.70 -10.53
N ASN A 697 10.57 -6.43 -10.76
CA ASN A 697 9.25 -5.87 -10.51
C ASN A 697 8.60 -5.45 -11.84
N LEU A 698 7.48 -6.11 -12.15
CA LEU A 698 6.67 -5.94 -13.34
C LEU A 698 5.24 -5.52 -12.97
N ALA A 699 5.03 -4.99 -11.77
CA ALA A 699 3.72 -4.62 -11.28
C ALA A 699 3.03 -3.62 -12.22
N GLY A 700 1.76 -3.90 -12.54
CA GLY A 700 0.94 -3.07 -13.43
C GLY A 700 1.27 -3.20 -14.91
N CYS A 701 2.06 -4.21 -15.33
CA CYS A 701 2.25 -4.54 -16.75
C CYS A 701 1.02 -5.28 -17.29
N LEU A 702 -0.06 -4.54 -17.56
CA LEU A 702 -1.39 -5.07 -17.89
C LEU A 702 -1.41 -5.95 -19.15
N SER A 703 -0.62 -5.57 -20.18
CA SER A 703 -0.58 -6.27 -21.47
C SER A 703 0.46 -7.40 -21.55
N LEU A 704 1.17 -7.70 -20.46
CA LEU A 704 2.22 -8.71 -20.45
C LEU A 704 1.61 -10.10 -20.67
N LYS A 705 1.87 -10.72 -21.83
CA LYS A 705 1.24 -12.00 -22.22
C LYS A 705 2.02 -13.22 -21.76
N LYS A 706 3.36 -13.12 -21.81
CA LYS A 706 4.29 -14.23 -21.52
C LYS A 706 5.57 -13.73 -20.84
N LEU A 707 6.12 -14.57 -19.99
CA LEU A 707 7.49 -14.46 -19.49
C LEU A 707 8.40 -15.42 -20.29
N PRO A 708 9.67 -15.06 -20.56
CA PRO A 708 10.61 -15.88 -21.31
C PRO A 708 11.04 -17.13 -20.52
N ASP A 709 11.28 -18.25 -21.20
CA ASP A 709 11.72 -19.50 -20.56
C ASP A 709 13.10 -19.39 -19.91
N SER A 710 13.95 -18.46 -20.36
CA SER A 710 15.24 -18.19 -19.73
C SER A 710 15.12 -17.59 -18.32
N LEU A 711 13.94 -17.06 -17.94
CA LEU A 711 13.71 -16.51 -16.59
C LEU A 711 14.06 -17.51 -15.48
N GLY A 712 13.76 -18.79 -15.67
CA GLY A 712 14.07 -19.85 -14.69
C GLY A 712 15.55 -20.02 -14.39
N GLU A 713 16.45 -19.54 -15.26
CA GLU A 713 17.90 -19.62 -15.07
C GLU A 713 18.44 -18.56 -14.08
N LEU A 714 17.62 -17.59 -13.67
CA LEU A 714 17.99 -16.50 -12.75
C LEU A 714 18.07 -16.99 -11.29
N ARG A 715 19.13 -17.73 -10.96
CA ARG A 715 19.31 -18.34 -9.62
C ARG A 715 19.45 -17.34 -8.46
N ASN A 716 19.85 -16.10 -8.75
CA ASN A 716 20.00 -15.05 -7.74
C ASN A 716 18.72 -14.25 -7.49
N LEU A 717 17.65 -14.49 -8.27
CA LEU A 717 16.39 -13.77 -8.16
C LEU A 717 15.71 -14.12 -6.82
N ARG A 718 15.48 -13.10 -6.00
CA ARG A 718 14.85 -13.21 -4.67
C ARG A 718 13.42 -12.70 -4.66
N GLU A 719 13.11 -11.71 -5.49
CA GLU A 719 11.79 -11.09 -5.56
C GLU A 719 11.31 -10.99 -7.00
N LEU A 720 10.10 -11.52 -7.23
CA LEU A 720 9.37 -11.41 -8.49
C LEU A 720 7.98 -10.84 -8.21
N ASN A 721 7.74 -9.61 -8.66
CA ASN A 721 6.45 -8.95 -8.48
C ASN A 721 5.71 -8.87 -9.83
N LEU A 722 4.59 -9.57 -9.95
CA LEU A 722 3.70 -9.61 -11.11
C LEU A 722 2.30 -9.04 -10.77
N LEU A 723 2.19 -8.25 -9.71
CA LEU A 723 0.93 -7.64 -9.26
C LEU A 723 0.22 -6.93 -10.41
N GLY A 724 -1.03 -7.29 -10.69
CA GLY A 724 -1.85 -6.67 -11.72
C GLY A 724 -1.43 -6.99 -13.16
N CYS A 725 -0.64 -8.04 -13.41
CA CYS A 725 -0.39 -8.53 -14.77
C CYS A 725 -1.59 -9.34 -15.30
N GLU A 726 -2.68 -8.63 -15.67
CA GLU A 726 -3.97 -9.23 -16.01
C GLU A 726 -3.94 -10.13 -17.25
N CYS A 727 -3.18 -9.76 -18.30
CA CYS A 727 -3.09 -10.54 -19.55
C CYS A 727 -2.09 -11.70 -19.51
N LEU A 728 -1.43 -11.97 -18.37
CA LEU A 728 -0.39 -12.98 -18.26
C LEU A 728 -1.00 -14.37 -18.34
N LYS A 729 -0.72 -15.10 -19.44
CA LYS A 729 -1.33 -16.41 -19.70
C LYS A 729 -0.49 -17.59 -19.22
N ASN A 730 0.84 -17.44 -19.28
CA ASN A 730 1.77 -18.55 -19.06
C ASN A 730 2.92 -18.10 -18.14
N LEU A 731 3.20 -18.90 -17.12
CA LEU A 731 4.50 -18.92 -16.46
C LEU A 731 5.46 -19.83 -17.26
N PRO A 732 6.77 -19.55 -17.26
CA PRO A 732 7.74 -20.33 -18.02
C PRO A 732 7.84 -21.76 -17.48
N SER A 733 8.13 -22.72 -18.36
CA SER A 733 8.25 -24.14 -17.97
C SER A 733 9.37 -24.38 -16.94
N THR A 734 10.38 -23.51 -16.98
CA THR A 734 11.56 -23.50 -16.11
C THR A 734 11.32 -22.77 -14.77
N PHE A 735 10.12 -22.26 -14.49
CA PHE A 735 9.84 -21.42 -13.31
C PHE A 735 10.26 -22.06 -11.97
N GLY A 736 10.10 -23.38 -11.83
CA GLY A 736 10.53 -24.12 -10.64
C GLY A 736 12.05 -24.17 -10.42
N GLN A 737 12.87 -23.69 -11.37
CA GLN A 737 14.32 -23.56 -11.22
C GLN A 737 14.74 -22.32 -10.42
N LEU A 738 13.81 -21.40 -10.13
CA LEU A 738 14.00 -20.19 -9.30
C LEU A 738 14.13 -20.53 -7.79
N THR A 739 15.07 -21.39 -7.45
CA THR A 739 15.32 -21.88 -6.08
C THR A 739 15.65 -20.78 -5.08
N GLY A 740 16.21 -19.66 -5.53
CA GLY A 740 16.53 -18.49 -4.71
C GLY A 740 15.36 -17.53 -4.43
N LEU A 741 14.19 -17.74 -5.05
CA LEU A 741 13.06 -16.83 -4.97
C LEU A 741 12.42 -16.90 -3.58
N CYS A 742 12.37 -15.78 -2.87
CA CYS A 742 11.79 -15.64 -1.54
C CYS A 742 10.41 -14.99 -1.55
N THR A 743 10.19 -14.06 -2.48
CA THR A 743 8.97 -13.25 -2.59
C THR A 743 8.40 -13.38 -4.00
N LEU A 744 7.13 -13.76 -4.07
CA LEU A 744 6.36 -13.84 -5.32
C LEU A 744 5.02 -13.15 -5.09
N CYS A 745 4.63 -12.21 -5.97
CA CYS A 745 3.30 -11.63 -5.98
C CYS A 745 2.64 -11.91 -7.33
N LEU A 746 1.46 -12.54 -7.30
CA LEU A 746 0.65 -12.92 -8.47
C LEU A 746 -0.76 -12.32 -8.42
N ASP A 747 -1.02 -11.47 -7.43
CA ASP A 747 -2.35 -10.89 -7.24
C ASP A 747 -2.74 -10.09 -8.49
N GLY A 748 -3.96 -10.30 -9.00
CA GLY A 748 -4.40 -9.67 -10.25
C GLY A 748 -4.04 -10.43 -11.55
N CYS A 749 -3.35 -11.57 -11.51
CA CYS A 749 -3.05 -12.39 -12.69
C CYS A 749 -4.20 -13.35 -13.09
N TYR A 750 -5.39 -12.84 -13.38
CA TYR A 750 -6.60 -13.66 -13.54
C TYR A 750 -6.64 -14.55 -14.80
N GLU A 751 -5.93 -14.20 -15.87
CA GLU A 751 -5.90 -14.95 -17.14
C GLU A 751 -4.83 -16.05 -17.20
N LEU A 752 -4.17 -16.36 -16.08
CA LEU A 752 -3.13 -17.40 -16.04
C LEU A 752 -3.76 -18.78 -16.34
N VAL A 753 -3.40 -19.40 -17.48
CA VAL A 753 -3.95 -20.70 -17.90
C VAL A 753 -2.96 -21.83 -17.60
N ASN A 754 -1.73 -21.72 -18.11
CA ASN A 754 -0.74 -22.78 -17.96
C ASN A 754 0.13 -22.55 -16.73
N LEU A 755 0.04 -23.49 -15.80
CA LEU A 755 0.82 -23.52 -14.57
C LEU A 755 2.11 -24.34 -14.77
N PRO A 756 3.20 -24.02 -14.06
CA PRO A 756 4.44 -24.79 -14.16
C PRO A 756 4.25 -26.22 -13.62
N ASP A 757 5.15 -27.14 -13.99
CA ASP A 757 5.07 -28.53 -13.55
C ASP A 757 5.02 -28.63 -12.00
N PRO A 758 4.01 -29.30 -11.41
CA PRO A 758 3.89 -29.55 -9.98
C PRO A 758 5.17 -30.09 -9.34
N SER A 759 5.89 -30.97 -10.05
CA SER A 759 7.12 -31.58 -9.55
C SER A 759 8.25 -30.54 -9.35
N SER A 760 8.23 -29.48 -10.15
CA SER A 760 9.23 -28.42 -10.17
C SER A 760 8.98 -27.35 -9.11
N ILE A 761 7.74 -27.19 -8.65
CA ILE A 761 7.34 -26.19 -7.63
C ILE A 761 7.87 -26.53 -6.23
N SER A 762 8.07 -27.82 -5.95
CA SER A 762 8.67 -28.29 -4.70
C SER A 762 10.08 -27.73 -4.43
N LYS A 763 10.76 -27.24 -5.48
CA LYS A 763 12.11 -26.67 -5.42
C LYS A 763 12.12 -25.18 -5.08
N LEU A 764 10.97 -24.50 -5.09
CA LEU A 764 10.84 -23.09 -4.70
C LEU A 764 10.98 -22.95 -3.18
N SER A 765 11.26 -21.73 -2.71
CA SER A 765 11.21 -21.45 -1.27
C SER A 765 9.80 -21.68 -0.72
N ARG A 766 9.73 -22.07 0.56
CA ARG A 766 8.45 -22.31 1.27
C ARG A 766 7.50 -21.10 1.19
N SER A 767 8.04 -19.89 1.22
CA SER A 767 7.27 -18.64 1.11
C SER A 767 6.57 -18.54 -0.25
N CYS A 768 7.33 -18.67 -1.35
CA CYS A 768 6.77 -18.61 -2.70
C CYS A 768 5.80 -19.76 -2.99
N TYR A 769 6.09 -20.96 -2.47
CA TYR A 769 5.17 -22.09 -2.54
C TYR A 769 3.81 -21.75 -1.94
N ILE A 770 3.79 -21.19 -0.73
CA ILE A 770 2.55 -20.81 -0.04
C ILE A 770 1.81 -19.74 -0.83
N THR A 771 2.49 -18.71 -1.33
CA THR A 771 1.83 -17.64 -2.08
C THR A 771 1.23 -18.16 -3.39
N LEU A 772 1.95 -18.99 -4.14
CA LEU A 772 1.42 -19.61 -5.36
C LEU A 772 0.23 -20.53 -5.05
N TYR A 773 0.32 -21.33 -3.98
CA TYR A 773 -0.76 -22.21 -3.53
C TYR A 773 -2.03 -21.42 -3.16
N ASN A 774 -1.89 -20.37 -2.35
CA ASN A 774 -3.01 -19.51 -1.93
C ASN A 774 -3.65 -18.80 -3.12
N PHE A 775 -2.85 -18.29 -4.06
CA PHE A 775 -3.35 -17.68 -5.29
C PHE A 775 -4.20 -18.67 -6.10
N LEU A 776 -3.70 -19.90 -6.30
CA LEU A 776 -4.41 -20.95 -7.03
C LEU A 776 -5.68 -21.40 -6.32
N LEU A 777 -5.65 -21.51 -4.99
CA LEU A 777 -6.81 -21.84 -4.19
C LEU A 777 -7.90 -20.76 -4.33
N PHE A 778 -7.52 -19.49 -4.22
CA PHE A 778 -8.44 -18.38 -4.41
C PHE A 778 -9.03 -18.37 -5.82
N ARG A 779 -8.22 -18.62 -6.86
CA ARG A 779 -8.68 -18.73 -8.25
C ARG A 779 -9.71 -19.86 -8.42
N CYS A 780 -9.43 -21.03 -7.82
CA CYS A 780 -10.34 -22.16 -7.83
C CYS A 780 -11.69 -21.79 -7.19
N GLU A 781 -11.69 -21.21 -6.00
CA GLU A 781 -12.91 -20.75 -5.31
C GLU A 781 -13.71 -19.72 -6.12
N GLN A 782 -13.02 -18.77 -6.77
CA GLN A 782 -13.67 -17.79 -7.64
C GLN A 782 -14.32 -18.44 -8.85
N ASN A 783 -13.64 -19.39 -9.50
CA ASN A 783 -14.20 -20.15 -10.61
C ASN A 783 -15.45 -20.94 -10.18
N VAL A 784 -15.45 -21.50 -8.97
CA VAL A 784 -16.61 -22.16 -8.37
C VAL A 784 -17.77 -21.18 -8.15
N ARG A 785 -17.52 -20.03 -7.50
CA ARG A 785 -18.55 -19.00 -7.24
C ARG A 785 -19.16 -18.44 -8.52
N GLN A 786 -18.36 -18.32 -9.59
CA GLN A 786 -18.81 -17.84 -10.91
C GLN A 786 -19.50 -18.94 -11.75
N GLY A 787 -19.67 -20.16 -11.22
CA GLY A 787 -20.29 -21.28 -11.93
C GLY A 787 -19.45 -21.86 -13.08
N LYS A 788 -18.16 -21.50 -13.17
CA LYS A 788 -17.21 -21.98 -14.19
C LYS A 788 -16.63 -23.34 -13.79
N CYS A 789 -17.51 -24.34 -13.66
CA CYS A 789 -17.18 -25.65 -13.09
C CYS A 789 -15.98 -26.33 -13.78
N ALA A 790 -15.88 -26.28 -15.11
CA ALA A 790 -14.77 -26.91 -15.84
C ALA A 790 -13.38 -26.32 -15.52
N LYS A 791 -13.28 -24.99 -15.34
CA LYS A 791 -12.02 -24.34 -14.95
C LYS A 791 -11.68 -24.59 -13.48
N ALA A 792 -12.70 -24.61 -12.62
CA ALA A 792 -12.54 -24.97 -11.22
C ALA A 792 -12.02 -26.41 -11.06
N GLU A 793 -12.46 -27.35 -11.89
CA GLU A 793 -11.94 -28.72 -11.88
C GLU A 793 -10.49 -28.83 -12.32
N GLU A 794 -10.09 -28.06 -13.34
CA GLU A 794 -8.71 -28.00 -13.80
C GLU A 794 -7.78 -27.47 -12.69
N ASP A 795 -8.18 -26.37 -12.04
CA ASP A 795 -7.49 -25.77 -10.90
C ASP A 795 -7.41 -26.75 -9.72
N LEU A 796 -8.52 -27.40 -9.39
CA LEU A 796 -8.61 -28.37 -8.30
C LEU A 796 -7.74 -29.60 -8.55
N SER A 797 -7.77 -30.15 -9.77
CA SER A 797 -6.94 -31.30 -10.18
C SER A 797 -5.45 -30.97 -10.03
N TYR A 798 -5.06 -29.75 -10.44
CA TYR A 798 -3.71 -29.27 -10.25
C TYR A 798 -3.34 -29.13 -8.77
N LEU A 799 -4.19 -28.52 -7.94
CA LEU A 799 -3.96 -28.36 -6.50
C LEU A 799 -3.82 -29.70 -5.78
N LEU A 800 -4.65 -30.69 -6.14
CA LEU A 800 -4.57 -32.05 -5.63
C LEU A 800 -3.24 -32.73 -6.03
N SER A 801 -2.80 -32.56 -7.28
CA SER A 801 -1.50 -33.09 -7.73
C SER A 801 -0.30 -32.52 -6.95
N VAL A 802 -0.44 -31.31 -6.40
CA VAL A 802 0.56 -30.66 -5.56
C VAL A 802 0.45 -31.10 -4.09
N LYS A 803 -0.78 -31.22 -3.57
CA LYS A 803 -1.06 -31.55 -2.16
C LYS A 803 -2.42 -32.27 -2.03
N ASN A 804 -2.37 -33.60 -2.06
CA ASN A 804 -3.58 -34.45 -2.00
C ASN A 804 -4.29 -34.47 -0.64
N ASP A 805 -3.62 -34.09 0.46
CA ASP A 805 -4.14 -34.27 1.83
C ASP A 805 -4.85 -33.02 2.39
N ASP A 806 -5.20 -32.03 1.55
CA ASP A 806 -5.83 -30.79 2.03
C ASP A 806 -7.36 -30.93 2.13
N PRO A 807 -7.97 -30.89 3.34
CA PRO A 807 -9.40 -31.11 3.53
C PRO A 807 -10.26 -30.03 2.85
N HIS A 808 -9.72 -28.81 2.67
CA HIS A 808 -10.44 -27.72 2.01
C HIS A 808 -10.64 -27.99 0.51
N LEU A 809 -9.70 -28.69 -0.14
CA LEU A 809 -9.84 -29.11 -1.55
C LEU A 809 -10.96 -30.15 -1.73
N LEU A 810 -11.14 -31.05 -0.75
CA LEU A 810 -12.24 -32.02 -0.75
C LEU A 810 -13.60 -31.34 -0.63
N GLU A 811 -13.73 -30.30 0.19
CA GLU A 811 -14.97 -29.51 0.29
C GLU A 811 -15.31 -28.80 -1.02
N ILE A 812 -14.31 -28.18 -1.65
CA ILE A 812 -14.46 -27.54 -2.97
C ILE A 812 -14.90 -28.58 -4.02
N GLN A 813 -14.34 -29.79 -3.98
CA GLN A 813 -14.71 -30.89 -4.88
C GLN A 813 -16.20 -31.26 -4.77
N VAL A 814 -16.70 -31.40 -3.53
CA VAL A 814 -18.12 -31.70 -3.27
C VAL A 814 -19.02 -30.59 -3.83
N PHE A 815 -18.64 -29.33 -3.61
CA PHE A 815 -19.43 -28.19 -4.08
C PHE A 815 -19.49 -28.10 -5.61
N ILE A 816 -18.39 -28.38 -6.31
CA ILE A 816 -18.37 -28.45 -7.79
C ILE A 816 -19.36 -29.50 -8.30
N GLU A 817 -19.40 -30.68 -7.65
CA GLU A 817 -20.33 -31.73 -8.05
C GLU A 817 -21.79 -31.41 -7.73
N GLU A 818 -22.08 -30.76 -6.61
CA GLU A 818 -23.42 -30.24 -6.33
C GLU A 818 -23.89 -29.20 -7.36
N ALA A 819 -22.99 -28.28 -7.75
CA ALA A 819 -23.28 -27.26 -8.76
C ALA A 819 -23.63 -27.87 -10.13
N LYS A 820 -22.91 -28.93 -10.53
CA LYS A 820 -23.22 -29.71 -11.74
C LYS A 820 -24.60 -30.38 -11.65
N GLN A 821 -24.93 -31.00 -10.52
CA GLN A 821 -26.23 -31.64 -10.33
C GLN A 821 -27.40 -30.66 -10.38
N ARG A 822 -27.23 -29.45 -9.83
CA ARG A 822 -28.26 -28.38 -9.91
C ARG A 822 -28.46 -27.89 -11.34
N LYS A 823 -27.39 -27.76 -12.13
CA LYS A 823 -27.47 -27.39 -13.55
C LYS A 823 -28.22 -28.44 -14.38
N LEU A 824 -28.02 -29.73 -14.11
CA LEU A 824 -28.77 -30.82 -14.73
C LEU A 824 -30.27 -30.80 -14.39
N LYS A 825 -30.64 -30.44 -13.15
CA LYS A 825 -32.06 -30.30 -12.73
C LYS A 825 -32.80 -29.18 -13.47
N LEU A 826 -32.18 -28.00 -13.63
CA LEU A 826 -32.79 -26.87 -14.33
C LEU A 826 -33.07 -27.16 -15.81
N VAL A 827 -32.13 -27.82 -16.50
CA VAL A 827 -32.30 -28.20 -17.92
C VAL A 827 -33.49 -29.16 -18.12
N SER A 828 -33.77 -30.03 -17.15
CA SER A 828 -34.91 -30.96 -17.23
C SER A 828 -36.28 -30.26 -17.17
N MET A 829 -36.41 -29.16 -16.41
CA MET A 829 -37.66 -28.39 -16.30
C MET A 829 -37.98 -27.60 -17.58
N ASP A 830 -36.97 -27.02 -18.23
CA ASP A 830 -37.16 -26.23 -19.45
C ASP A 830 -37.59 -27.09 -20.64
N VAL A 831 -37.10 -28.34 -20.73
CA VAL A 831 -37.46 -29.28 -21.79
C VAL A 831 -38.93 -29.69 -21.70
N GLU A 832 -39.45 -29.91 -20.50
CA GLU A 832 -40.83 -30.35 -20.29
C GLU A 832 -41.85 -29.25 -20.63
N MET A 833 -41.52 -28.00 -20.29
CA MET A 833 -42.29 -26.82 -20.70
C MET A 833 -42.34 -26.67 -22.22
N LEU A 834 -41.18 -26.80 -22.89
CA LEU A 834 -41.10 -26.72 -24.36
C LEU A 834 -41.89 -27.85 -25.04
N ARG A 835 -41.95 -29.05 -24.44
CA ARG A 835 -42.75 -30.19 -24.96
C ARG A 835 -44.25 -29.88 -24.89
N GLN A 836 -44.72 -29.29 -23.78
CA GLN A 836 -46.11 -28.87 -23.63
C GLN A 836 -46.50 -27.74 -24.61
N GLU A 837 -45.61 -26.78 -24.83
CA GLU A 837 -45.85 -25.72 -25.82
C GLU A 837 -45.89 -26.28 -27.25
N ALA A 838 -44.97 -27.19 -27.60
CA ALA A 838 -45.00 -27.88 -28.89
C ALA A 838 -46.31 -28.65 -29.08
N HIS A 839 -46.78 -29.40 -28.07
CA HIS A 839 -48.06 -30.12 -28.10
C HIS A 839 -49.25 -29.20 -28.35
N THR A 840 -49.31 -28.08 -27.63
CA THR A 840 -50.38 -27.09 -27.79
C THR A 840 -50.41 -26.47 -29.19
N LYS A 841 -49.26 -26.38 -29.87
CA LYS A 841 -49.14 -25.82 -31.23
C LYS A 841 -49.56 -26.82 -32.29
N VAL A 842 -49.23 -28.10 -32.10
CA VAL A 842 -49.71 -29.20 -32.95
C VAL A 842 -51.24 -29.31 -32.90
N LEU A 843 -51.85 -29.18 -31.71
CA LEU A 843 -53.31 -29.16 -31.57
C LEU A 843 -53.96 -28.05 -32.42
N GLN A 844 -53.31 -26.90 -32.47
CA GLN A 844 -53.76 -25.73 -33.23
C GLN A 844 -53.38 -25.75 -34.72
N ASN A 845 -52.83 -26.86 -35.22
CA ASN A 845 -52.36 -27.01 -36.60
C ASN A 845 -51.21 -26.06 -37.00
N ASP A 846 -50.53 -25.41 -36.04
CA ASP A 846 -49.34 -24.61 -36.33
C ASP A 846 -48.08 -25.47 -36.17
N MET A 847 -47.75 -26.16 -37.26
CA MET A 847 -46.63 -27.09 -37.33
C MET A 847 -45.28 -26.39 -37.41
N VAL A 848 -45.25 -25.13 -37.85
CA VAL A 848 -44.02 -24.33 -37.97
C VAL A 848 -43.55 -23.90 -36.60
N GLN A 849 -44.46 -23.40 -35.75
CA GLN A 849 -44.08 -23.09 -34.36
C GLN A 849 -43.89 -24.33 -33.50
N ALA A 850 -44.65 -25.39 -33.71
CA ALA A 850 -44.37 -26.66 -33.03
C ALA A 850 -42.94 -27.15 -33.34
N LEU A 851 -42.50 -26.97 -34.58
CA LEU A 851 -41.13 -27.26 -34.99
C LEU A 851 -40.09 -26.36 -34.29
N GLU A 852 -40.35 -25.05 -34.14
CA GLU A 852 -39.45 -24.14 -33.41
C GLU A 852 -39.24 -24.54 -31.94
N TYR A 853 -40.28 -25.02 -31.25
CA TYR A 853 -40.14 -25.51 -29.88
C TYR A 853 -39.37 -26.83 -29.81
N ILE A 854 -39.60 -27.72 -30.79
CA ILE A 854 -38.87 -29.00 -30.90
C ILE A 854 -37.41 -28.79 -31.29
N ASP A 855 -37.09 -27.81 -32.14
CA ASP A 855 -35.72 -27.41 -32.47
C ASP A 855 -34.94 -27.02 -31.21
N ARG A 856 -35.58 -26.27 -30.31
CA ARG A 856 -35.00 -25.87 -29.02
C ARG A 856 -34.82 -27.07 -28.08
N ILE A 857 -35.74 -28.02 -28.10
CA ILE A 857 -35.57 -29.27 -27.33
C ILE A 857 -34.38 -30.07 -27.86
N VAL A 858 -34.16 -30.11 -29.18
CA VAL A 858 -32.99 -30.78 -29.77
C VAL A 858 -31.68 -30.05 -29.43
N GLU A 859 -31.69 -28.73 -29.30
CA GLU A 859 -30.52 -27.96 -28.82
C GLU A 859 -30.21 -28.24 -27.35
N LEU A 860 -31.23 -28.42 -26.51
CA LEU A 860 -31.10 -28.73 -25.08
C LEU A 860 -30.79 -30.21 -24.80
N GLU A 861 -31.33 -31.11 -25.63
CA GLU A 861 -31.12 -32.56 -25.57
C GLU A 861 -30.56 -33.11 -26.91
N PRO A 862 -29.30 -32.83 -27.25
CA PRO A 862 -28.70 -33.23 -28.54
C PRO A 862 -28.56 -34.75 -28.74
N HIS A 863 -28.89 -35.55 -27.72
CA HIS A 863 -28.86 -37.02 -27.74
C HIS A 863 -30.25 -37.67 -27.67
N SER A 864 -31.33 -36.89 -27.71
CA SER A 864 -32.71 -37.38 -27.57
C SER A 864 -33.29 -37.87 -28.91
N GLU A 865 -33.33 -39.20 -29.10
CA GLU A 865 -33.91 -39.84 -30.29
C GLU A 865 -35.37 -39.41 -30.51
N LEU A 866 -36.14 -39.27 -29.42
CA LEU A 866 -37.53 -38.84 -29.47
C LEU A 866 -37.67 -37.40 -30.00
N ALA A 867 -36.76 -36.50 -29.61
CA ALA A 867 -36.76 -35.12 -30.09
C ALA A 867 -36.44 -35.04 -31.59
N PHE A 868 -35.43 -35.77 -32.06
CA PHE A 868 -35.12 -35.85 -33.49
C PHE A 868 -36.23 -36.52 -34.31
N LEU A 869 -36.88 -37.56 -33.78
CA LEU A 869 -38.02 -38.23 -34.44
C LEU A 869 -39.21 -37.30 -34.58
N THR A 870 -39.54 -36.58 -33.51
CA THR A 870 -40.64 -35.61 -33.51
C THR A 870 -40.33 -34.43 -34.44
N ARG A 871 -39.07 -34.01 -34.52
CA ARG A 871 -38.61 -32.97 -35.45
C ARG A 871 -38.72 -33.40 -36.91
N ALA A 872 -38.23 -34.59 -37.23
CA ALA A 872 -38.33 -35.14 -38.58
C ALA A 872 -39.80 -35.29 -39.03
N ALA A 873 -40.67 -35.73 -38.12
CA ALA A 873 -42.11 -35.85 -38.37
C ALA A 873 -42.76 -34.48 -38.65
N LEU A 874 -42.43 -33.45 -37.87
CA LEU A 874 -42.90 -32.09 -38.08
C LEU A 874 -42.39 -31.48 -39.40
N ARG A 875 -41.10 -31.69 -39.75
CA ARG A 875 -40.50 -31.22 -41.01
C ARG A 875 -41.16 -31.83 -42.24
N ARG A 876 -41.53 -33.11 -42.18
CA ARG A 876 -42.30 -33.78 -43.23
C ARG A 876 -43.67 -33.12 -43.45
N LEU A 877 -44.35 -32.75 -42.37
CA LEU A 877 -45.70 -32.17 -42.42
C LEU A 877 -45.71 -30.73 -42.96
N ILE A 878 -44.57 -30.04 -42.95
CA ILE A 878 -44.38 -28.73 -43.58
C ILE A 878 -43.65 -28.81 -44.94
N ASN A 879 -43.55 -30.01 -45.54
CA ASN A 879 -42.87 -30.28 -46.82
C ASN A 879 -41.38 -29.88 -46.84
N ASP A 880 -40.68 -29.94 -45.71
CA ASP A 880 -39.22 -29.79 -45.62
C ASP A 880 -38.52 -31.16 -45.71
N ASP A 881 -38.55 -31.74 -46.91
CA ASP A 881 -37.96 -33.07 -47.17
C ASP A 881 -36.44 -33.10 -47.00
N LYS A 882 -35.76 -31.95 -47.12
CA LYS A 882 -34.32 -31.84 -46.93
C LYS A 882 -33.97 -31.88 -45.43
N GLY A 883 -34.62 -31.05 -44.62
CA GLY A 883 -34.42 -31.04 -43.17
C GLY A 883 -34.88 -32.33 -42.50
N MET A 884 -35.91 -33.00 -43.03
CA MET A 884 -36.31 -34.34 -42.58
C MET A 884 -35.22 -35.40 -42.84
N LYS A 885 -34.59 -35.40 -44.02
CA LYS A 885 -33.51 -36.35 -44.35
C LYS A 885 -32.28 -36.15 -43.47
N GLU A 886 -31.90 -34.90 -43.21
CA GLU A 886 -30.78 -34.57 -42.31
C GLU A 886 -31.05 -35.04 -40.86
N ASP A 887 -32.29 -34.93 -40.38
CA ASP A 887 -32.66 -35.42 -39.05
C ASP A 887 -32.70 -36.96 -38.97
N ILE A 888 -33.10 -37.63 -40.05
CA ILE A 888 -33.08 -39.11 -40.15
C ILE A 888 -31.63 -39.63 -40.21
N GLU A 889 -30.72 -38.95 -40.92
CA GLU A 889 -29.29 -39.28 -40.93
C GLU A 889 -28.68 -39.12 -39.53
N LYS A 890 -28.94 -38.02 -38.83
CA LYS A 890 -28.49 -37.82 -37.44
C LYS A 890 -29.07 -38.84 -36.46
N LEU A 891 -30.32 -39.25 -36.64
CA LEU A 891 -30.91 -40.36 -35.90
C LEU A 891 -30.16 -41.67 -36.14
N SER A 892 -29.78 -41.95 -37.39
CA SER A 892 -29.00 -43.14 -37.74
C SER A 892 -27.59 -43.12 -37.13
N GLU A 893 -26.96 -41.96 -37.02
CA GLU A 893 -25.67 -41.77 -36.34
C GLU A 893 -25.77 -41.99 -34.84
N CYS A 894 -26.80 -41.44 -34.17
CA CYS A 894 -27.07 -41.70 -32.75
C CYS A 894 -27.31 -43.20 -32.48
N THR A 895 -28.04 -43.86 -33.38
CA THR A 895 -28.31 -45.30 -33.30
C THR A 895 -27.03 -46.12 -33.51
N ALA A 896 -26.17 -45.70 -34.44
CA ALA A 896 -24.87 -46.32 -34.71
C ALA A 896 -23.88 -46.14 -33.54
N ALA A 897 -23.86 -44.96 -32.91
CA ALA A 897 -23.04 -44.66 -31.73
C ALA A 897 -23.43 -45.54 -30.52
N ARG A 898 -24.72 -45.82 -30.32
CA ARG A 898 -25.20 -46.74 -29.28
C ARG A 898 -24.89 -48.21 -29.58
N LYS A 899 -24.93 -48.63 -30.85
CA LYS A 899 -24.44 -49.95 -31.28
C LYS A 899 -22.94 -50.13 -31.04
N LEU A 900 -22.14 -49.08 -31.27
CA LEU A 900 -20.71 -49.05 -30.95
C LEU A 900 -20.44 -49.09 -29.43
N ALA A 901 -21.35 -48.54 -28.62
CA ALA A 901 -21.31 -48.62 -27.16
C ALA A 901 -21.89 -49.93 -26.57
N GLY A 902 -22.32 -50.89 -27.40
CA GLY A 902 -22.76 -52.23 -26.96
C GLY A 902 -24.19 -52.32 -26.40
N LEU A 903 -25.01 -51.25 -26.47
CA LEU A 903 -26.39 -51.26 -26.01
C LEU A 903 -27.35 -51.71 -27.13
N THR A 904 -27.99 -52.87 -27.00
CA THR A 904 -29.01 -53.36 -27.95
C THR A 904 -30.36 -52.69 -27.69
N LEU A 905 -30.93 -52.06 -28.71
CA LEU A 905 -32.28 -51.47 -28.66
C LEU A 905 -33.36 -52.57 -28.59
N PRO A 906 -34.42 -52.39 -27.78
CA PRO A 906 -35.58 -53.29 -27.77
C PRO A 906 -36.29 -53.29 -29.13
N GLN A 907 -36.73 -54.47 -29.59
CA GLN A 907 -37.41 -54.66 -30.88
C GLN A 907 -38.69 -53.81 -31.01
N ASP A 908 -39.29 -53.41 -29.88
CA ASP A 908 -40.48 -52.57 -29.86
C ASP A 908 -40.22 -51.13 -30.34
N VAL A 909 -39.00 -50.60 -30.14
CA VAL A 909 -38.58 -49.25 -30.57
C VAL A 909 -38.37 -49.24 -32.09
N LEU A 910 -37.74 -50.29 -32.62
CA LEU A 910 -37.58 -50.48 -34.06
C LEU A 910 -38.94 -50.65 -34.75
N ASP A 911 -39.85 -51.43 -34.16
CA ASP A 911 -41.21 -51.58 -34.67
C ASP A 911 -42.03 -50.29 -34.56
N ARG A 912 -41.74 -49.39 -33.60
CA ARG A 912 -42.37 -48.05 -33.53
C ARG A 912 -41.90 -47.19 -34.69
N VAL A 913 -40.58 -47.15 -34.97
CA VAL A 913 -40.00 -46.40 -36.10
C VAL A 913 -40.59 -46.85 -37.45
N ASP A 914 -40.76 -48.16 -37.65
CA ASP A 914 -41.38 -48.70 -38.87
C ASP A 914 -42.91 -48.48 -38.93
N ARG A 915 -43.61 -48.53 -37.78
CA ARG A 915 -45.05 -48.14 -37.71
C ARG A 915 -45.27 -46.66 -38.01
N TYR A 916 -44.32 -45.78 -37.71
CA TYR A 916 -44.44 -44.34 -38.01
C TYR A 916 -44.41 -44.01 -39.51
N LYS A 917 -43.78 -44.87 -40.35
CA LYS A 917 -43.89 -44.74 -41.82
C LYS A 917 -45.31 -44.99 -42.34
N ILE A 918 -46.09 -45.82 -41.64
CA ILE A 918 -47.44 -46.26 -42.06
C ILE A 918 -48.53 -45.32 -41.51
N LEU A 919 -48.39 -44.83 -40.26
CA LEU A 919 -49.38 -43.96 -39.60
C LEU A 919 -49.46 -42.53 -40.18
N MET A 920 -48.40 -42.04 -40.82
CA MET A 920 -48.39 -40.75 -41.53
C MET A 920 -49.34 -40.69 -42.74
N LEU A 921 -49.91 -41.81 -43.19
CA LEU A 921 -50.81 -41.87 -44.34
C LEU A 921 -52.30 -41.87 -43.98
N THR A 922 -52.70 -42.05 -42.71
CA THR A 922 -54.11 -42.22 -42.33
C THR A 922 -54.62 -41.26 -41.25
N ASP A 923 -53.80 -40.87 -40.26
CA ASP A 923 -54.17 -39.82 -39.28
C ASP A 923 -52.91 -39.27 -38.56
N TRP A 924 -52.18 -38.39 -39.26
CA TRP A 924 -50.88 -37.87 -38.82
C TRP A 924 -50.95 -37.06 -37.52
N LYS A 925 -52.09 -36.40 -37.25
CA LYS A 925 -52.24 -35.49 -36.11
C LYS A 925 -52.30 -36.23 -34.79
N ARG A 926 -53.06 -37.34 -34.73
CA ARG A 926 -53.17 -38.18 -33.53
C ARG A 926 -51.85 -38.88 -33.19
N SER A 927 -51.09 -39.27 -34.21
CA SER A 927 -49.80 -39.96 -34.09
C SER A 927 -48.67 -39.03 -33.59
N LEU A 928 -48.72 -37.76 -33.97
CA LEU A 928 -47.76 -36.75 -33.54
C LEU A 928 -48.02 -36.29 -32.09
N LEU A 929 -49.30 -36.16 -31.71
CA LEU A 929 -49.69 -35.87 -30.33
C LEU A 929 -49.29 -37.00 -29.37
N THR A 930 -49.41 -38.26 -29.79
CA THR A 930 -48.93 -39.40 -29.00
C THR A 930 -47.41 -39.44 -28.83
N LEU A 931 -46.61 -38.95 -29.79
CA LEU A 931 -45.15 -38.81 -29.60
C LEU A 931 -44.80 -37.77 -28.53
N LEU A 932 -45.57 -36.69 -28.47
CA LEU A 932 -45.40 -35.62 -27.48
C LEU A 932 -45.90 -36.07 -26.10
N ASP A 933 -46.96 -36.89 -26.04
CA ASP A 933 -47.55 -37.40 -24.81
C ASP A 933 -46.82 -38.62 -24.21
N THR A 934 -46.19 -39.47 -25.02
CA THR A 934 -45.47 -40.68 -24.55
C THR A 934 -44.13 -40.39 -23.87
N GLY A 935 -43.74 -39.12 -23.76
CA GLY A 935 -42.58 -38.68 -22.99
C GLY A 935 -42.70 -38.87 -21.47
N ASN A 936 -43.83 -39.37 -20.96
CA ASN A 936 -44.04 -39.63 -19.53
C ASN A 936 -44.19 -41.13 -19.25
N ASN A 937 -43.11 -41.74 -18.73
CA ASN A 937 -43.16 -43.13 -18.27
C ASN A 937 -43.91 -43.22 -16.94
N GLN A 938 -44.84 -44.17 -16.90
CA GLN A 938 -45.47 -44.66 -15.67
C GLN A 938 -44.39 -45.08 -14.65
N GLU A 939 -44.40 -44.43 -13.49
CA GLU A 939 -44.10 -44.94 -12.13
C GLU A 939 -43.45 -43.87 -11.25
N VAL A 940 -44.25 -42.96 -10.69
CA VAL A 940 -44.24 -42.67 -9.24
C VAL A 940 -45.65 -42.25 -8.83
N LYS A 941 -46.42 -43.22 -8.31
CA LYS A 941 -47.60 -43.00 -7.47
C LYS A 941 -47.12 -42.57 -6.07
N GLN A 942 -47.66 -41.49 -5.50
CA GLN A 942 -48.59 -41.53 -4.34
C GLN A 942 -48.78 -40.15 -3.67
N LEU A 943 -50.06 -39.85 -3.37
CA LEU A 943 -50.60 -38.93 -2.34
C LEU A 943 -50.71 -37.43 -2.71
N THR A 944 -51.89 -36.94 -3.14
CA THR A 944 -52.96 -36.24 -2.35
C THR A 944 -52.52 -34.86 -1.83
N LEU A 945 -53.22 -33.72 -1.96
CA LEU A 945 -54.66 -33.42 -2.00
C LEU A 945 -54.87 -31.94 -2.43
N SER A 946 -55.96 -31.68 -3.15
CA SER A 946 -56.84 -30.47 -3.18
C SER A 946 -56.29 -29.04 -2.98
N ALA A 947 -56.61 -28.12 -3.89
CA ALA A 947 -57.81 -27.26 -3.80
C ALA A 947 -57.75 -26.07 -4.81
N ASP A 948 -58.77 -26.01 -5.67
CA ASP A 948 -59.52 -24.87 -6.24
C ASP A 948 -58.89 -23.46 -6.32
N ALA A 949 -58.87 -22.88 -7.53
CA ALA A 949 -59.83 -21.82 -7.95
C ALA A 949 -59.48 -21.17 -9.32
N GLN A 950 -60.29 -21.54 -10.31
CA GLN A 950 -60.95 -20.75 -11.37
C GLN A 950 -60.35 -19.44 -11.98
N THR A 951 -60.20 -19.53 -13.32
CA THR A 951 -60.69 -18.59 -14.41
C THR A 951 -60.00 -17.22 -14.61
N GLU A 952 -59.73 -16.70 -15.82
CA GLU A 952 -60.35 -16.86 -17.15
C GLU A 952 -59.45 -16.27 -18.30
N SER A 953 -59.52 -16.88 -19.52
CA SER A 953 -59.26 -16.42 -20.93
C SER A 953 -58.13 -15.42 -21.31
N PHE A 954 -57.12 -15.77 -22.15
CA PHE A 954 -57.01 -15.77 -23.66
C PHE A 954 -57.06 -14.37 -24.36
N PRO A 955 -56.27 -14.04 -25.43
CA PRO A 955 -55.77 -14.89 -26.54
C PRO A 955 -54.27 -14.75 -26.95
N GLY A 956 -53.60 -15.79 -27.50
CA GLY A 956 -53.33 -15.98 -28.96
C GLY A 956 -52.11 -15.20 -29.49
N LYS A 957 -50.87 -15.74 -29.51
CA LYS A 957 -50.16 -16.45 -30.62
C LYS A 957 -50.27 -15.75 -32.00
N HIS A 958 -49.23 -15.46 -32.81
CA HIS A 958 -48.17 -16.32 -33.37
C HIS A 958 -47.07 -15.49 -34.10
N ALA A 959 -45.85 -16.07 -34.11
CA ALA A 959 -44.84 -16.21 -35.16
C ALA A 959 -44.50 -15.08 -36.16
N LEU A 960 -43.22 -14.70 -36.18
CA LEU A 960 -42.45 -14.55 -37.42
C LEU A 960 -41.02 -15.06 -37.19
N GLY A 961 -40.76 -16.28 -37.68
CA GLY A 961 -39.46 -16.93 -37.70
C GLY A 961 -38.54 -16.40 -38.81
N ARG A 962 -37.26 -16.70 -38.66
CA ARG A 962 -36.15 -16.36 -39.55
C ARG A 962 -36.36 -16.88 -40.98
N LYS A 963 -37.00 -16.09 -41.85
CA LYS A 963 -36.71 -16.07 -43.30
C LYS A 963 -36.72 -14.60 -43.76
N ASN A 964 -35.61 -14.22 -44.40
CA ASN A 964 -35.32 -12.94 -45.06
C ASN A 964 -35.11 -11.70 -44.18
N TRP A 965 -34.11 -11.73 -43.29
CA TRP A 965 -33.54 -10.50 -42.71
C TRP A 965 -32.94 -9.55 -43.76
N LYS A 966 -32.63 -10.03 -44.97
CA LYS A 966 -32.20 -9.19 -46.09
C LYS A 966 -33.37 -8.55 -46.85
N GLU A 967 -34.47 -9.26 -47.13
CA GLU A 967 -35.60 -8.65 -47.87
C GLU A 967 -36.49 -7.76 -46.99
N VAL A 968 -36.62 -8.04 -45.68
CA VAL A 968 -37.40 -7.18 -44.75
C VAL A 968 -36.66 -5.87 -44.45
N ASN A 969 -35.33 -5.87 -44.46
CA ASN A 969 -34.50 -4.66 -44.28
C ASN A 969 -34.72 -3.63 -45.38
N ASP A 970 -35.01 -4.08 -46.61
CA ASP A 970 -35.09 -3.23 -47.80
C ASP A 970 -36.54 -2.82 -48.17
N THR A 971 -37.57 -3.47 -47.60
CA THR A 971 -38.97 -3.24 -47.98
C THR A 971 -39.85 -2.61 -46.89
N GLN A 972 -39.55 -2.78 -45.59
CA GLN A 972 -40.28 -2.16 -44.46
C GLN A 972 -39.40 -1.96 -43.20
N PRO A 973 -38.63 -0.86 -43.09
CA PRO A 973 -37.63 -0.64 -42.03
C PRO A 973 -38.20 -0.58 -40.60
N GLU A 974 -39.41 -0.05 -40.40
CA GLU A 974 -40.05 0.02 -39.08
C GLU A 974 -40.40 -1.37 -38.51
N LYS A 975 -40.80 -2.31 -39.39
CA LYS A 975 -41.15 -3.69 -39.01
C LYS A 975 -39.92 -4.50 -38.63
N ALA A 976 -38.78 -4.24 -39.28
CA ALA A 976 -37.48 -4.83 -38.95
C ALA A 976 -36.96 -4.36 -37.57
N ALA A 977 -37.10 -3.06 -37.27
CA ALA A 977 -36.73 -2.49 -35.98
C ALA A 977 -37.54 -3.10 -34.82
N ALA A 978 -38.86 -3.25 -34.99
CA ALA A 978 -39.74 -3.88 -34.01
C ALA A 978 -39.39 -5.36 -33.73
N LEU A 979 -39.05 -6.13 -34.76
CA LEU A 979 -38.61 -7.53 -34.62
C LEU A 979 -37.25 -7.65 -33.90
N ARG A 980 -36.33 -6.72 -34.15
CA ARG A 980 -35.03 -6.67 -33.44
C ARG A 980 -35.20 -6.28 -31.97
N LEU A 981 -36.12 -5.37 -31.66
CA LEU A 981 -36.48 -5.02 -30.29
C LEU A 981 -37.10 -6.22 -29.53
N GLN A 982 -37.96 -7.01 -30.18
CA GLN A 982 -38.49 -8.24 -29.58
C GLN A 982 -37.40 -9.30 -29.36
N ALA A 983 -36.47 -9.44 -30.30
CA ALA A 983 -35.34 -10.36 -30.17
C ALA A 983 -34.39 -9.95 -29.03
N SER A 984 -34.14 -8.66 -28.83
CA SER A 984 -33.30 -8.19 -27.72
C SER A 984 -33.95 -8.40 -26.36
N MET A 985 -35.26 -8.15 -26.23
CA MET A 985 -36.02 -8.46 -25.01
C MET A 985 -35.93 -9.96 -24.65
N LYS A 986 -35.96 -10.84 -25.66
CA LYS A 986 -35.77 -12.28 -25.46
C LYS A 986 -34.37 -12.63 -24.98
N CYS A 987 -33.34 -11.93 -25.46
CA CYS A 987 -31.96 -12.09 -24.99
C CYS A 987 -31.80 -11.62 -23.53
N PHE A 988 -32.48 -10.54 -23.14
CA PHE A 988 -32.52 -10.08 -21.74
C PHE A 988 -33.11 -11.12 -20.78
N VAL A 989 -34.17 -11.83 -21.19
CA VAL A 989 -34.77 -12.91 -20.38
C VAL A 989 -33.81 -14.09 -20.22
N LEU A 990 -32.95 -14.34 -21.22
CA LEU A 990 -31.96 -15.42 -21.22
C LEU A 990 -30.62 -15.04 -20.57
N GLY A 991 -30.45 -13.78 -20.13
CA GLY A 991 -29.18 -13.27 -19.58
C GLY A 991 -28.08 -13.05 -20.63
N ASP A 992 -28.40 -13.10 -21.93
CA ASP A 992 -27.45 -12.86 -23.02
C ASP A 992 -27.38 -11.36 -23.38
N TYR A 993 -26.61 -10.61 -22.59
CA TYR A 993 -26.49 -9.16 -22.76
C TYR A 993 -25.70 -8.77 -24.03
N TYR A 994 -24.75 -9.60 -24.47
CA TYR A 994 -23.99 -9.36 -25.71
C TYR A 994 -24.84 -9.60 -26.95
N GLY A 995 -25.67 -10.66 -26.96
CA GLY A 995 -26.65 -10.90 -28.02
C GLY A 995 -27.74 -9.81 -28.07
N ALA A 996 -28.20 -9.34 -26.90
CA ALA A 996 -29.13 -8.21 -26.81
C ALA A 996 -28.53 -6.93 -27.43
N LEU A 997 -27.26 -6.63 -27.14
CA LEU A 997 -26.53 -5.45 -27.62
C LEU A 997 -26.45 -5.43 -29.16
N ALA A 998 -26.12 -6.56 -29.79
CA ALA A 998 -26.08 -6.67 -31.25
C ALA A 998 -27.45 -6.41 -31.90
N HIS A 999 -28.54 -6.91 -31.31
CA HIS A 999 -29.89 -6.66 -31.80
C HIS A 999 -30.35 -5.20 -31.59
N LEU A 1000 -29.94 -4.56 -30.49
CA LEU A 1000 -30.31 -3.18 -30.14
C LEU A 1000 -29.53 -2.13 -30.92
N GLU A 1001 -28.23 -2.34 -31.16
CA GLU A 1001 -27.44 -1.47 -32.04
C GLU A 1001 -27.98 -1.48 -33.47
N ALA A 1002 -28.39 -2.66 -33.92
CA ALA A 1002 -29.01 -2.86 -35.21
C ALA A 1002 -30.46 -2.36 -35.24
N ALA A 1003 -31.17 -2.25 -34.11
CA ALA A 1003 -32.47 -1.57 -34.04
C ALA A 1003 -32.31 -0.04 -34.08
N ARG A 1004 -31.32 0.49 -33.35
CA ARG A 1004 -30.96 1.92 -33.31
C ARG A 1004 -30.57 2.47 -34.68
N SER A 1005 -29.88 1.69 -35.51
CA SER A 1005 -29.51 2.12 -36.87
C SER A 1005 -30.72 2.35 -37.79
N HIS A 1006 -31.89 1.77 -37.48
CA HIS A 1006 -33.10 1.91 -38.27
C HIS A 1006 -34.08 2.93 -37.68
N ASP A 1007 -34.21 2.99 -36.35
CA ASP A 1007 -34.98 4.01 -35.65
C ASP A 1007 -34.18 4.55 -34.46
N PRO A 1008 -33.42 5.64 -34.66
CA PRO A 1008 -32.63 6.27 -33.62
C PRO A 1008 -33.49 7.06 -32.61
N THR A 1009 -34.81 7.19 -32.84
CA THR A 1009 -35.74 7.92 -31.97
C THR A 1009 -36.54 7.01 -31.04
N ASN A 1010 -36.33 5.70 -31.11
CA ASN A 1010 -37.04 4.74 -30.27
C ASN A 1010 -36.54 4.74 -28.82
N VAL A 1011 -37.30 5.36 -27.93
CA VAL A 1011 -36.97 5.50 -26.49
C VAL A 1011 -36.76 4.14 -25.81
N LEU A 1012 -37.58 3.14 -26.12
CA LEU A 1012 -37.47 1.80 -25.54
C LEU A 1012 -36.21 1.07 -26.01
N ALA A 1013 -35.86 1.19 -27.30
CA ALA A 1013 -34.63 0.60 -27.83
C ALA A 1013 -33.37 1.25 -27.22
N LEU A 1014 -33.38 2.57 -27.03
CA LEU A 1014 -32.28 3.29 -26.37
C LEU A 1014 -32.18 2.96 -24.86
N SER A 1015 -33.31 2.85 -24.16
CA SER A 1015 -33.34 2.39 -22.75
C SER A 1015 -32.75 0.98 -22.61
N LEU A 1016 -33.21 0.04 -23.44
CA LEU A 1016 -32.70 -1.33 -23.44
C LEU A 1016 -31.23 -1.41 -23.87
N LEU A 1017 -30.78 -0.55 -24.80
CA LEU A 1017 -29.37 -0.46 -25.18
C LEU A 1017 -28.49 0.02 -24.02
N GLY A 1018 -28.94 1.06 -23.30
CA GLY A 1018 -28.26 1.52 -22.09
C GLY A 1018 -28.18 0.42 -21.04
N ARG A 1019 -29.27 -0.35 -20.87
CA ARG A 1019 -29.33 -1.48 -19.95
C ARG A 1019 -28.36 -2.61 -20.34
N ALA A 1020 -28.28 -2.95 -21.63
CA ALA A 1020 -27.36 -4.00 -22.10
C ALA A 1020 -25.91 -3.58 -21.86
N LYS A 1021 -25.57 -2.32 -22.19
CA LYS A 1021 -24.23 -1.74 -21.96
C LYS A 1021 -23.83 -1.70 -20.49
N TYR A 1022 -24.78 -1.39 -19.59
CA TYR A 1022 -24.58 -1.45 -18.15
C TYR A 1022 -24.17 -2.85 -17.68
N PHE A 1023 -24.91 -3.89 -18.11
CA PHE A 1023 -24.61 -5.27 -17.72
C PHE A 1023 -23.34 -5.84 -18.38
N THR A 1024 -22.87 -5.27 -19.49
CA THR A 1024 -21.59 -5.63 -20.12
C THR A 1024 -20.40 -4.79 -19.62
N GLY A 1025 -20.61 -3.85 -18.69
CA GLY A 1025 -19.55 -3.01 -18.10
C GLY A 1025 -19.20 -1.72 -18.85
N ASP A 1026 -19.94 -1.36 -19.91
CA ASP A 1026 -19.77 -0.11 -20.66
C ASP A 1026 -20.62 1.02 -20.03
N TYR A 1027 -20.19 1.53 -18.87
CA TYR A 1027 -20.95 2.52 -18.10
C TYR A 1027 -21.06 3.88 -18.81
N VAL A 1028 -20.02 4.30 -19.54
CA VAL A 1028 -20.03 5.57 -20.31
C VAL A 1028 -20.99 5.48 -21.50
N GLY A 1029 -20.98 4.35 -22.21
CA GLY A 1029 -21.93 4.10 -23.30
C GLY A 1029 -23.36 3.94 -22.80
N ALA A 1030 -23.57 3.39 -21.60
CA ALA A 1030 -24.88 3.28 -20.97
C ALA A 1030 -25.47 4.67 -20.64
N ASP A 1031 -24.67 5.56 -20.02
CA ASP A 1031 -25.09 6.92 -19.69
C ASP A 1031 -25.49 7.71 -20.95
N ALA A 1032 -24.69 7.61 -22.02
CA ALA A 1032 -24.99 8.25 -23.30
C ALA A 1032 -26.31 7.75 -23.92
N ALA A 1033 -26.59 6.45 -23.85
CA ALA A 1033 -27.82 5.86 -24.37
C ALA A 1033 -29.05 6.30 -23.55
N TYR A 1034 -28.95 6.35 -22.22
CA TYR A 1034 -30.01 6.87 -21.35
C TYR A 1034 -30.24 8.37 -21.53
N ALA A 1035 -29.18 9.16 -21.68
CA ALA A 1035 -29.28 10.59 -21.96
C ALA A 1035 -30.00 10.85 -23.29
N GLN A 1036 -29.72 10.06 -24.33
CA GLN A 1036 -30.42 10.15 -25.61
C GLN A 1036 -31.90 9.77 -25.49
N ALA A 1037 -32.22 8.69 -24.78
CA ALA A 1037 -33.62 8.29 -24.53
C ALA A 1037 -34.41 9.38 -23.79
N LEU A 1038 -33.82 10.04 -22.80
CA LEU A 1038 -34.45 11.10 -22.02
C LEU A 1038 -34.50 12.45 -22.72
N ALA A 1039 -33.62 12.69 -23.71
CA ALA A 1039 -33.76 13.83 -24.60
C ALA A 1039 -35.01 13.74 -25.48
N ILE A 1040 -35.46 12.52 -25.80
CA ILE A 1040 -36.65 12.25 -26.61
C ILE A 1040 -37.92 12.19 -25.74
N ASN A 1041 -37.87 11.44 -24.63
CA ASN A 1041 -38.95 11.40 -23.65
C ASN A 1041 -38.40 11.63 -22.24
N PRO A 1042 -38.45 12.89 -21.73
CA PRO A 1042 -37.90 13.24 -20.41
C PRO A 1042 -38.57 12.52 -19.23
N ASN A 1043 -39.78 11.99 -19.41
CA ASN A 1043 -40.58 11.35 -18.37
C ASN A 1043 -40.68 9.82 -18.57
N HIS A 1044 -39.74 9.20 -19.29
CA HIS A 1044 -39.72 7.75 -19.44
C HIS A 1044 -39.21 7.10 -18.14
N ASP A 1045 -40.13 6.50 -17.38
CA ASP A 1045 -39.93 5.98 -16.03
C ASP A 1045 -38.86 4.89 -15.95
N ASP A 1046 -38.89 3.92 -16.87
CA ASP A 1046 -37.91 2.82 -16.93
C ASP A 1046 -36.47 3.32 -17.20
N THR A 1047 -36.34 4.36 -18.04
CA THR A 1047 -35.03 4.96 -18.35
C THR A 1047 -34.49 5.75 -17.16
N LEU A 1048 -35.35 6.53 -16.50
CA LEU A 1048 -34.99 7.29 -15.30
C LEU A 1048 -34.58 6.34 -14.16
N PHE A 1049 -35.33 5.26 -13.95
CA PHE A 1049 -34.99 4.22 -12.96
C PHE A 1049 -33.63 3.60 -13.25
N HIS A 1050 -33.38 3.15 -14.47
CA HIS A 1050 -32.12 2.50 -14.83
C HIS A 1050 -30.92 3.47 -14.86
N ARG A 1051 -31.12 4.74 -15.22
CA ARG A 1051 -30.07 5.78 -15.08
C ARG A 1051 -29.76 6.07 -13.61
N GLY A 1052 -30.77 6.08 -12.74
CA GLY A 1052 -30.58 6.15 -11.29
C GLY A 1052 -29.71 5.00 -10.76
N MET A 1053 -29.97 3.77 -11.21
CA MET A 1053 -29.13 2.60 -10.87
C MET A 1053 -27.69 2.72 -11.40
N LEU A 1054 -27.53 3.23 -12.63
CA LEU A 1054 -26.21 3.49 -13.20
C LEU A 1054 -25.44 4.52 -12.37
N ARG A 1055 -26.09 5.62 -11.94
CA ARG A 1055 -25.48 6.64 -11.09
C ARG A 1055 -25.10 6.09 -9.72
N GLU A 1056 -25.94 5.25 -9.12
CA GLU A 1056 -25.63 4.55 -7.87
C GLU A 1056 -24.38 3.64 -8.01
N ALA A 1057 -24.27 2.90 -9.12
CA ALA A 1057 -23.25 1.86 -9.29
C ALA A 1057 -21.92 2.37 -9.87
N ALA A 1058 -21.96 3.32 -10.81
CA ALA A 1058 -20.77 3.81 -11.53
C ALA A 1058 -20.18 5.10 -10.94
N TYR A 1059 -20.98 5.90 -10.22
CA TYR A 1059 -20.56 7.20 -9.66
C TYR A 1059 -20.87 7.28 -8.15
N PRO A 1060 -19.97 6.79 -7.28
CA PRO A 1060 -20.21 6.71 -5.83
C PRO A 1060 -20.58 8.06 -5.15
N PHE A 1061 -20.32 9.20 -5.80
CA PHE A 1061 -20.60 10.55 -5.29
C PHE A 1061 -21.85 11.21 -5.88
N ASP A 1062 -22.57 10.60 -6.85
CA ASP A 1062 -23.77 11.17 -7.47
C ASP A 1062 -25.09 10.57 -6.95
N LEU A 1063 -25.19 10.41 -5.62
CA LEU A 1063 -26.41 9.92 -4.96
C LEU A 1063 -27.57 10.92 -5.08
N ILE A 1064 -27.27 12.22 -5.19
CA ILE A 1064 -28.27 13.28 -5.39
C ILE A 1064 -28.86 13.20 -6.80
N GLY A 1065 -28.04 12.96 -7.83
CA GLY A 1065 -28.52 12.73 -9.19
C GLY A 1065 -29.33 11.45 -9.34
N ALA A 1066 -28.98 10.39 -8.60
CA ALA A 1066 -29.78 9.16 -8.54
C ALA A 1066 -31.14 9.38 -7.87
N LEU A 1067 -31.20 10.11 -6.75
CA LEU A 1067 -32.47 10.48 -6.11
C LEU A 1067 -33.38 11.27 -7.04
N SER A 1068 -32.85 12.29 -7.72
CA SER A 1068 -33.64 13.12 -8.64
C SER A 1068 -34.25 12.30 -9.79
N ASP A 1069 -33.52 11.30 -10.29
CA ASP A 1069 -34.01 10.42 -11.34
C ASP A 1069 -35.08 9.46 -10.81
N TYR A 1070 -34.92 8.92 -9.59
CA TYR A 1070 -35.96 8.09 -8.96
C TYR A 1070 -37.23 8.89 -8.64
N ASP A 1071 -37.11 10.13 -8.17
CA ASP A 1071 -38.27 11.00 -7.92
C ASP A 1071 -39.06 11.26 -9.21
N LYS A 1072 -38.36 11.61 -10.30
CA LYS A 1072 -39.00 11.79 -11.61
C LYS A 1072 -39.60 10.50 -12.16
N ALA A 1073 -38.97 9.35 -11.93
CA ALA A 1073 -39.52 8.05 -12.34
C ALA A 1073 -40.83 7.73 -11.58
N ILE A 1074 -40.90 8.06 -10.29
CA ILE A 1074 -42.10 7.88 -9.46
C ILE A 1074 -43.20 8.87 -9.88
N GLU A 1075 -42.86 10.13 -10.15
CA GLU A 1075 -43.80 11.13 -10.67
C GLU A 1075 -44.38 10.72 -12.04
N ALA A 1076 -43.54 10.13 -12.89
CA ALA A 1076 -43.96 9.65 -14.21
C ALA A 1076 -44.86 8.41 -14.14
N ASN A 1077 -44.65 7.51 -13.17
CA ASN A 1077 -45.45 6.29 -13.02
C ASN A 1077 -45.73 5.93 -11.55
N PRO A 1078 -46.73 6.58 -10.90
CA PRO A 1078 -47.01 6.39 -9.48
C PRO A 1078 -47.58 5.01 -9.10
N TYR A 1079 -48.09 4.24 -10.07
CA TYR A 1079 -48.85 3.01 -9.81
C TYR A 1079 -48.04 1.72 -10.05
N ASN A 1080 -46.85 1.80 -10.65
CA ASN A 1080 -45.98 0.65 -10.93
C ASN A 1080 -44.50 0.94 -10.60
N CYS A 1081 -44.25 1.53 -9.43
CA CYS A 1081 -42.93 1.99 -9.02
C CYS A 1081 -42.44 1.34 -7.71
N ALA A 1082 -42.98 0.18 -7.32
CA ALA A 1082 -42.57 -0.53 -6.10
C ALA A 1082 -41.04 -0.81 -6.06
N VAL A 1083 -40.45 -1.17 -7.20
CA VAL A 1083 -39.00 -1.39 -7.33
C VAL A 1083 -38.23 -0.05 -7.24
N THR A 1084 -38.79 1.03 -7.79
CA THR A 1084 -38.23 2.39 -7.72
C THR A 1084 -38.27 2.94 -6.30
N TYR A 1085 -39.35 2.73 -5.54
CA TYR A 1085 -39.44 3.06 -4.12
C TYR A 1085 -38.39 2.30 -3.30
N LYS A 1086 -38.18 1.00 -3.59
CA LYS A 1086 -37.12 0.21 -2.95
C LYS A 1086 -35.72 0.75 -3.27
N ALA A 1087 -35.45 1.11 -4.52
CA ALA A 1087 -34.18 1.69 -4.93
C ALA A 1087 -33.95 3.09 -4.30
N ARG A 1088 -35.00 3.94 -4.29
CA ARG A 1088 -34.96 5.25 -3.63
C ARG A 1088 -34.76 5.12 -2.12
N ALA A 1089 -35.38 4.13 -1.47
CA ALA A 1089 -35.16 3.84 -0.06
C ALA A 1089 -33.70 3.46 0.24
N LYS A 1090 -33.04 2.67 -0.63
CA LYS A 1090 -31.61 2.36 -0.50
C LYS A 1090 -30.75 3.62 -0.58
N VAL A 1091 -31.05 4.52 -1.52
CA VAL A 1091 -30.29 5.77 -1.66
C VAL A 1091 -30.57 6.74 -0.51
N LYS A 1092 -31.83 6.86 -0.04
CA LYS A 1092 -32.18 7.65 1.16
C LYS A 1092 -31.51 7.11 2.42
N PHE A 1093 -31.41 5.79 2.53
CA PHE A 1093 -30.66 5.14 3.60
C PHE A 1093 -29.17 5.51 3.53
N LYS A 1094 -28.53 5.42 2.37
CA LYS A 1094 -27.14 5.92 2.14
C LYS A 1094 -27.01 7.43 2.42
N LEU A 1095 -28.08 8.19 2.16
CA LEU A 1095 -28.37 9.59 2.52
C LEU A 1095 -28.39 9.95 4.01
N GLY A 1096 -28.62 8.95 4.88
CA GLY A 1096 -28.99 9.16 6.27
C GLY A 1096 -30.44 9.63 6.50
N ASP A 1097 -31.33 9.51 5.51
CA ASP A 1097 -32.79 9.75 5.64
C ASP A 1097 -33.53 8.43 5.94
N PHE A 1098 -33.44 7.97 7.19
CA PHE A 1098 -34.00 6.68 7.62
C PHE A 1098 -35.54 6.68 7.72
N ASP A 1099 -36.14 7.85 7.94
CA ASP A 1099 -37.61 7.99 7.99
C ASP A 1099 -38.19 7.99 6.57
N GLY A 1100 -37.57 8.70 5.64
CA GLY A 1100 -37.93 8.63 4.23
C GLY A 1100 -37.67 7.26 3.61
N ALA A 1101 -36.59 6.57 4.00
CA ALA A 1101 -36.33 5.19 3.56
C ALA A 1101 -37.38 4.20 4.08
N ALA A 1102 -37.80 4.33 5.35
CA ALA A 1102 -38.84 3.48 5.93
C ALA A 1102 -40.20 3.72 5.28
N ALA A 1103 -40.55 4.98 5.01
CA ALA A 1103 -41.79 5.32 4.30
C ALA A 1103 -41.82 4.72 2.89
N ASP A 1104 -40.72 4.82 2.14
CA ASP A 1104 -40.62 4.26 0.79
C ASP A 1104 -40.65 2.73 0.79
N LEU A 1105 -40.05 2.06 1.78
CA LEU A 1105 -40.12 0.60 1.91
C LEU A 1105 -41.52 0.12 2.29
N ASN A 1106 -42.24 0.86 3.14
CA ASN A 1106 -43.62 0.56 3.48
C ASN A 1106 -44.52 0.69 2.24
N LEU A 1107 -44.38 1.76 1.47
CA LEU A 1107 -45.11 1.93 0.21
C LEU A 1107 -44.73 0.85 -0.80
N SER A 1108 -43.44 0.52 -0.96
CA SER A 1108 -42.96 -0.56 -1.82
C SER A 1108 -43.57 -1.92 -1.44
N TYR A 1109 -43.62 -2.22 -0.14
CA TYR A 1109 -44.16 -3.47 0.39
C TYR A 1109 -45.69 -3.55 0.31
N GLU A 1110 -46.40 -2.45 0.56
CA GLU A 1110 -47.86 -2.34 0.37
C GLU A 1110 -48.26 -2.55 -1.09
N MET A 1111 -47.45 -2.03 -2.03
CA MET A 1111 -47.68 -2.21 -3.46
C MET A 1111 -47.33 -3.62 -3.94
N TYR A 1112 -46.20 -4.18 -3.50
CA TYR A 1112 -45.77 -5.52 -3.87
C TYR A 1112 -44.99 -6.22 -2.74
N PRO A 1113 -45.63 -7.13 -1.99
CA PRO A 1113 -45.00 -7.87 -0.89
C PRO A 1113 -43.90 -8.82 -1.42
N HIS A 1114 -42.65 -8.40 -1.38
CA HIS A 1114 -41.49 -9.21 -1.78
C HIS A 1114 -40.62 -9.56 -0.57
N PRO A 1115 -40.15 -10.82 -0.40
CA PRO A 1115 -39.35 -11.25 0.77
C PRO A 1115 -38.14 -10.35 1.05
N GLN A 1116 -37.40 -9.99 0.00
CA GLN A 1116 -36.24 -9.09 0.11
C GLN A 1116 -36.61 -7.65 0.56
N THR A 1117 -37.84 -7.18 0.31
CA THR A 1117 -38.30 -5.86 0.79
C THR A 1117 -38.67 -5.93 2.26
N LEU A 1118 -39.26 -7.06 2.70
CA LEU A 1118 -39.53 -7.32 4.11
C LEU A 1118 -38.23 -7.46 4.92
N GLN A 1119 -37.25 -8.20 4.40
CA GLN A 1119 -35.94 -8.37 5.02
C GLN A 1119 -35.22 -7.02 5.16
N TYR A 1120 -35.23 -6.19 4.10
CA TYR A 1120 -34.64 -4.85 4.14
C TYR A 1120 -35.39 -3.91 5.12
N LYS A 1121 -36.70 -4.08 5.29
CA LYS A 1121 -37.50 -3.36 6.30
C LYS A 1121 -37.13 -3.80 7.73
N GLN A 1122 -36.99 -5.10 7.97
CA GLN A 1122 -36.54 -5.65 9.27
C GLN A 1122 -35.13 -5.18 9.62
N GLY A 1123 -34.22 -5.20 8.64
CA GLY A 1123 -32.88 -4.62 8.78
C GLY A 1123 -32.93 -3.14 9.15
N LEU A 1124 -33.79 -2.34 8.51
CA LEU A 1124 -33.94 -0.91 8.82
C LEU A 1124 -34.55 -0.65 10.21
N GLU A 1125 -35.53 -1.45 10.65
CA GLU A 1125 -36.12 -1.37 11.99
C GLU A 1125 -35.09 -1.72 13.07
N LYS A 1126 -34.35 -2.83 12.90
CA LYS A 1126 -33.23 -3.22 13.77
C LYS A 1126 -32.12 -2.17 13.79
N TRP A 1127 -31.85 -1.54 12.63
CA TRP A 1127 -30.90 -0.45 12.51
C TRP A 1127 -31.33 0.80 13.31
N LYS A 1128 -32.62 1.15 13.31
CA LYS A 1128 -33.17 2.24 14.14
C LYS A 1128 -33.16 1.89 15.64
N GLU A 1129 -33.30 0.62 15.99
CA GLU A 1129 -33.20 0.13 17.38
C GLU A 1129 -31.76 0.00 17.91
N GLY A 1130 -30.74 0.29 17.07
CA GLY A 1130 -29.33 0.18 17.44
C GLY A 1130 -28.76 -1.25 17.44
N LYS A 1131 -29.51 -2.22 16.88
CA LYS A 1131 -29.09 -3.62 16.72
C LYS A 1131 -28.41 -3.83 15.36
N PHE A 1132 -27.24 -3.20 15.20
CA PHE A 1132 -26.57 -3.12 13.89
C PHE A 1132 -26.08 -4.47 13.36
N GLU A 1133 -25.61 -5.37 14.22
CA GLU A 1133 -25.17 -6.73 13.80
C GLU A 1133 -26.33 -7.56 13.25
N GLU A 1134 -27.47 -7.57 13.95
CA GLU A 1134 -28.69 -8.27 13.49
C GLU A 1134 -29.31 -7.62 12.24
N ALA A 1135 -29.09 -6.32 12.03
CA ALA A 1135 -29.53 -5.62 10.84
C ALA A 1135 -28.67 -5.95 9.60
N LEU A 1136 -27.37 -6.23 9.80
CA LEU A 1136 -26.44 -6.58 8.72
C LEU A 1136 -26.75 -7.93 8.09
N ASP A 1137 -27.15 -8.91 8.91
CA ASP A 1137 -27.61 -10.23 8.44
C ASP A 1137 -28.86 -10.11 7.56
N ASP A 1138 -29.69 -9.08 7.79
CA ASP A 1138 -30.89 -8.80 7.01
C ASP A 1138 -30.61 -7.99 5.72
N PHE A 1139 -29.45 -7.32 5.60
CA PHE A 1139 -29.17 -6.43 4.46
C PHE A 1139 -28.48 -7.10 3.25
N GLU A 1140 -27.87 -8.29 3.38
CA GLU A 1140 -27.16 -9.02 2.30
C GLU A 1140 -26.20 -8.15 1.43
N VAL A 1141 -25.46 -7.20 2.02
CA VAL A 1141 -24.44 -6.38 1.31
C VAL A 1141 -23.18 -6.17 2.17
N PRO A 1142 -21.95 -6.13 1.60
CA PRO A 1142 -20.73 -5.84 2.35
C PRO A 1142 -20.73 -4.46 3.04
N TYR A 1143 -20.08 -4.39 4.20
CA TYR A 1143 -20.02 -3.26 5.14
C TYR A 1143 -19.69 -1.87 4.52
N HIS A 1144 -19.00 -1.82 3.39
CA HIS A 1144 -18.54 -0.59 2.73
C HIS A 1144 -19.64 0.19 1.97
N PHE A 1145 -20.86 -0.33 1.86
CA PHE A 1145 -21.97 0.31 1.14
C PHE A 1145 -23.07 0.91 2.04
N LEU A 1146 -22.82 0.98 3.36
CA LEU A 1146 -23.75 1.48 4.38
C LEU A 1146 -23.46 2.94 4.75
N PRO A 1147 -24.47 3.75 5.14
CA PRO A 1147 -24.27 5.11 5.64
C PRO A 1147 -23.39 5.10 6.90
N ASN A 1148 -22.44 6.03 6.96
CA ASN A 1148 -21.54 6.20 8.11
C ASN A 1148 -22.36 6.47 9.40
N PRO A 1149 -22.24 5.64 10.46
CA PRO A 1149 -22.99 5.80 11.71
C PRO A 1149 -22.75 7.14 12.42
N CYS A 1150 -21.68 7.87 12.08
CA CYS A 1150 -21.38 9.18 12.66
C CYS A 1150 -22.35 10.28 12.21
N ILE A 1151 -23.06 10.13 11.08
CA ILE A 1151 -24.07 11.11 10.62
C ILE A 1151 -25.34 11.07 11.51
N LEU A 1152 -25.58 9.95 12.20
CA LEU A 1152 -26.79 9.73 13.00
C LEU A 1152 -26.76 10.38 14.38
N ARG A 1153 -25.59 10.54 15.01
CA ARG A 1153 -25.50 11.15 16.36
C ARG A 1153 -25.65 12.68 16.37
N TYR A 1154 -25.62 13.34 15.22
CA TYR A 1154 -25.75 14.80 15.15
C TYR A 1154 -27.19 15.31 15.15
N LYS A 1155 -28.19 14.43 14.95
CA LYS A 1155 -29.62 14.80 14.96
C LYS A 1155 -30.32 14.59 16.32
N GLU A 1156 -29.67 13.95 17.28
CA GLU A 1156 -30.21 13.73 18.63
C GLU A 1156 -29.38 14.50 19.67
N GLY A 1157 -29.53 15.83 19.66
CA GLY A 1157 -29.12 16.73 20.73
C GLY A 1157 -30.26 17.72 21.01
N PRO A 1158 -30.53 18.07 22.28
CA PRO A 1158 -31.78 18.71 22.67
C PRO A 1158 -31.87 20.16 22.17
N GLU A 1159 -33.10 20.53 21.84
CA GLU A 1159 -33.60 21.85 21.47
C GLU A 1159 -32.91 23.01 22.21
N SER A 1160 -32.16 23.86 21.48
CA SER A 1160 -32.21 25.33 21.61
C SER A 1160 -31.20 26.02 20.69
N ASP A 1161 -31.66 27.13 20.12
CA ASP A 1161 -30.95 28.20 19.43
C ASP A 1161 -30.42 27.97 18.00
N GLY A 1162 -31.20 28.52 17.06
CA GLY A 1162 -30.90 28.60 15.64
C GLY A 1162 -29.75 29.55 15.34
N LYS A 1163 -28.71 29.01 14.71
CA LYS A 1163 -27.82 29.67 13.74
C LYS A 1163 -26.87 28.61 13.20
N MET A 1164 -27.10 28.16 11.96
CA MET A 1164 -26.11 27.71 10.97
C MET A 1164 -26.85 26.92 9.87
N LYS A 1165 -27.53 27.65 8.99
CA LYS A 1165 -27.69 27.25 7.59
C LYS A 1165 -26.60 28.01 6.86
N ASP A 1166 -25.45 27.40 6.67
CA ASP A 1166 -24.45 27.71 5.65
C ASP A 1166 -23.29 26.72 5.87
N ASN A 1167 -22.80 26.14 4.78
CA ASN A 1167 -21.75 25.11 4.67
C ASN A 1167 -22.24 23.66 4.53
N MET A 1168 -22.85 23.38 3.37
CA MET A 1168 -22.79 22.07 2.71
C MET A 1168 -22.41 22.28 1.24
N VAL A 1169 -21.13 22.62 0.98
CA VAL A 1169 -20.41 22.29 -0.26
C VAL A 1169 -18.91 22.31 0.08
N THR A 1170 -18.36 21.17 0.48
CA THR A 1170 -16.96 20.74 0.27
C THR A 1170 -16.87 19.27 0.63
#